data_AF-A0A6P6UM22-F1
#
_entry.id   AF-A0A6P6UM22-F1
#
_cell.length_a   1.000
_cell.length_b   1.000
_cell.length_c   1.000
_cell.angle_alpha   90.00
_cell.angle_beta   90.00
_cell.angle_gamma   90.00
#
_symmetry.space_group_name_H-M   'P 1'
#
loop_
_entity.id
_entity.type
_entity.pdbx_description
1 polymer ?
#
loop_
_entity_poly.entity_id
_entity_poly.type
_entity_poly.pdbx_seq_one_letter_code
_entity_poly.pdbx_strand_id
1 'polypeptide(L)'
;MEMRAGEDIGIGEDLTPPLSPLAFSLHDSFLHSHCSACSFPLPNAHFTPTSPLNSPPLHYYCSPRCSALDSPPFMCPPPPLEDSSHLRLSLRLLHKLFHSQNDTVEAKLDRVGGLMTNYEKFLNLSKNEEEDEALEMIKEGARAMKLLAGKLEGVVGVEEAVMCLVLTNAVEVQDKDGRNVGITVYDWRFSWINHSCSPNACFRFVTRKTIPPQQVVEGESQLPRLRIYPAAMDGGAGDGLAGDCKSSEGCGPSIIVRSIKGIKKNERITITYTDLLQPKEMRQAELFTNYRFNCCCKRCTATPATYIDRALQEIFVSGVDGLNLTSNEDSYRSKATAKFMDSIDGAIDEYLTSNNPESCCEKLEDLLTHGHLEEPLKPKPEKSPQCIRLHLFHHQSLHAYTTLASAYRVRASDLLALNPENHQHQMEAFTLSRISAAYSLLLAIVTYHLFLSESSIIACVANFWKNAGESLVYLFRSSAWGTFSNLQQSVSENSSILSHKCYQIVQLDGSGANSFINTEDQCRMFGDIGRQHMNCIVNLTEKIWSFLSRESRHLQEVKELIDFRWLLTVETPLDLGTRLTCRDSRTVSRLQEKEHTNLERAYLFQLGLHCLHYATYLSNICYGLNSLLTGEVCQSSIL
;
A
#
# COMPACT_ATOMS: atom_id res chain seq x y z
N MET A 1 5.08 -24.57 -8.50
CA MET A 1 4.19 -23.54 -9.08
C MET A 1 5.08 -22.34 -9.31
N GLU A 2 5.42 -22.07 -10.55
CA GLU A 2 6.26 -20.92 -10.89
C GLU A 2 5.78 -20.40 -12.24
N MET A 3 5.52 -19.10 -12.31
CA MET A 3 5.13 -18.42 -13.53
C MET A 3 6.35 -17.73 -14.15
N ARG A 4 6.49 -17.85 -15.47
CA ARG A 4 7.59 -17.28 -16.26
C ARG A 4 7.06 -16.41 -17.40
N ALA A 5 7.84 -15.42 -17.80
CA ALA A 5 7.53 -14.58 -18.96
C ALA A 5 7.69 -15.36 -20.27
N GLY A 6 6.68 -15.35 -21.14
CA GLY A 6 6.76 -15.98 -22.48
C GLY A 6 7.61 -15.19 -23.49
N GLU A 7 7.86 -13.91 -23.19
CA GLU A 7 8.55 -12.95 -24.05
C GLU A 7 9.25 -11.87 -23.20
N ASP A 8 10.02 -11.00 -23.85
CA ASP A 8 10.52 -9.80 -23.19
C ASP A 8 9.37 -8.82 -22.97
N ILE A 9 9.29 -8.24 -21.77
CA ILE A 9 8.19 -7.36 -21.34
C ILE A 9 8.79 -6.04 -20.84
N GLY A 10 8.29 -4.93 -21.39
CA GLY A 10 8.62 -3.57 -20.97
C GLY A 10 8.19 -3.24 -19.55
N ILE A 11 8.61 -2.10 -19.02
CA ILE A 11 8.09 -1.59 -17.74
C ILE A 11 6.67 -1.06 -17.95
N GLY A 12 5.76 -1.34 -17.01
CA GLY A 12 4.38 -0.86 -17.08
C GLY A 12 3.60 -1.50 -18.22
N GLU A 13 3.76 -2.79 -18.49
CA GLU A 13 2.98 -3.55 -19.47
C GLU A 13 2.12 -4.62 -18.77
N ASP A 14 0.93 -4.91 -19.29
CA ASP A 14 0.08 -5.96 -18.73
C ASP A 14 0.61 -7.36 -19.10
N LEU A 15 0.67 -8.26 -18.11
CA LEU A 15 1.12 -9.65 -18.21
C LEU A 15 -0.06 -10.60 -18.45
N THR A 16 -1.25 -10.23 -17.98
CA THR A 16 -2.46 -11.05 -18.03
C THR A 16 -3.63 -10.27 -18.63
N PRO A 17 -4.60 -10.94 -19.28
CA PRO A 17 -5.94 -10.37 -19.39
C PRO A 17 -6.56 -10.14 -18.00
N PRO A 18 -7.71 -9.45 -17.91
CA PRO A 18 -8.53 -9.47 -16.70
C PRO A 18 -8.86 -10.92 -16.31
N LEU A 19 -8.37 -11.35 -15.15
CA LEU A 19 -8.60 -12.66 -14.57
C LEU A 19 -9.79 -12.59 -13.62
N SER A 20 -10.86 -13.32 -13.91
CA SER A 20 -12.00 -13.42 -13.00
C SER A 20 -11.69 -14.34 -11.83
N PRO A 21 -12.21 -14.03 -10.63
CA PRO A 21 -12.00 -14.85 -9.44
C PRO A 21 -12.78 -16.17 -9.50
N LEU A 22 -12.24 -17.20 -8.84
CA LEU A 22 -12.94 -18.46 -8.58
C LEU A 22 -14.09 -18.22 -7.59
N ALA A 23 -13.82 -17.48 -6.52
CA ALA A 23 -14.82 -17.07 -5.54
C ALA A 23 -14.41 -15.76 -4.86
N PHE A 24 -15.40 -15.08 -4.28
CA PHE A 24 -15.26 -13.81 -3.56
C PHE A 24 -16.16 -13.86 -2.32
N SER A 25 -15.80 -13.16 -1.25
CA SER A 25 -16.66 -12.91 -0.08
C SER A 25 -16.37 -11.52 0.47
N LEU A 26 -17.41 -10.80 0.89
CA LEU A 26 -17.24 -9.55 1.64
C LEU A 26 -16.77 -9.83 3.06
N HIS A 27 -16.12 -8.86 3.69
CA HIS A 27 -15.96 -8.82 5.15
C HIS A 27 -17.31 -8.58 5.84
N ASP A 28 -17.43 -9.04 7.08
CA ASP A 28 -18.69 -8.97 7.84
C ASP A 28 -19.20 -7.53 7.99
N SER A 29 -18.29 -6.57 8.22
CA SER A 29 -18.58 -5.14 8.34
C SER A 29 -19.20 -4.51 7.08
N PHE A 30 -19.00 -5.13 5.91
CA PHE A 30 -19.47 -4.60 4.62
C PHE A 30 -20.69 -5.35 4.06
N LEU A 31 -21.20 -6.37 4.75
CA LEU A 31 -22.33 -7.18 4.29
C LEU A 31 -23.61 -6.36 4.03
N HIS A 32 -23.87 -5.36 4.86
CA HIS A 32 -25.06 -4.52 4.76
C HIS A 32 -24.89 -3.29 3.86
N SER A 33 -23.65 -2.93 3.52
CA SER A 33 -23.33 -1.73 2.75
C SER A 33 -22.92 -2.02 1.31
N HIS A 34 -22.52 -3.25 0.99
CA HIS A 34 -21.99 -3.64 -0.32
C HIS A 34 -22.69 -4.87 -0.90
N CYS A 35 -22.71 -4.94 -2.23
CA CYS A 35 -23.27 -6.07 -2.97
C CYS A 35 -22.40 -7.32 -2.79
N SER A 36 -22.99 -8.41 -2.31
CA SER A 36 -22.30 -9.69 -2.03
C SER A 36 -21.67 -10.36 -3.25
N ALA A 37 -22.11 -9.99 -4.46
CA ALA A 37 -21.61 -10.55 -5.72
C ALA A 37 -20.59 -9.66 -6.45
N CYS A 38 -20.71 -8.33 -6.38
CA CYS A 38 -19.88 -7.42 -7.18
C CYS A 38 -19.11 -6.38 -6.37
N SER A 39 -19.16 -6.47 -5.03
CA SER A 39 -18.46 -5.59 -4.08
C SER A 39 -18.75 -4.10 -4.20
N PHE A 40 -19.73 -3.68 -5.00
CA PHE A 40 -20.10 -2.27 -5.11
C PHE A 40 -20.98 -1.84 -3.94
N PRO A 41 -20.83 -0.59 -3.45
CA PRO A 41 -21.75 -0.01 -2.48
C PRO A 41 -23.20 -0.12 -2.98
N LEU A 42 -24.11 -0.53 -2.09
CA LEU A 42 -25.52 -0.71 -2.42
C LEU A 42 -26.23 0.64 -2.54
N PRO A 43 -27.10 0.81 -3.55
CA PRO A 43 -28.03 1.94 -3.57
C PRO A 43 -29.13 1.74 -2.51
N ASN A 44 -29.82 2.83 -2.13
CA ASN A 44 -30.94 2.80 -1.16
C ASN A 44 -32.03 1.76 -1.50
N ALA A 45 -32.18 1.36 -2.77
CA ALA A 45 -33.04 0.26 -3.21
C ALA A 45 -32.19 -0.99 -3.49
N HIS A 46 -32.09 -1.89 -2.53
CA HIS A 46 -31.36 -3.16 -2.63
C HIS A 46 -32.31 -4.33 -2.94
N PHE A 47 -31.81 -5.34 -3.65
CA PHE A 47 -32.53 -6.58 -3.89
C PHE A 47 -32.17 -7.61 -2.80
N THR A 48 -33.20 -8.19 -2.18
CA THR A 48 -33.08 -9.28 -1.22
C THR A 48 -33.74 -10.53 -1.82
N PRO A 49 -33.06 -11.69 -1.85
CA PRO A 49 -33.72 -12.94 -2.19
C PRO A 49 -34.82 -13.22 -1.15
N THR A 50 -35.98 -13.71 -1.59
CA THR A 50 -37.00 -14.23 -0.68
C THR A 50 -36.43 -15.43 0.08
N SER A 51 -36.16 -15.25 1.37
CA SER A 51 -35.76 -16.34 2.27
C SER A 51 -37.00 -17.18 2.63
N PRO A 52 -36.92 -18.52 2.58
CA PRO A 52 -37.99 -19.40 3.07
C PRO A 52 -38.12 -19.38 4.61
N LEU A 53 -37.15 -18.77 5.32
CA LEU A 53 -37.15 -18.60 6.77
C LEU A 53 -37.30 -17.11 7.12
N ASN A 54 -38.12 -16.77 8.11
CA ASN A 54 -38.41 -15.41 8.61
C ASN A 54 -37.20 -14.66 9.23
N SER A 55 -35.97 -14.97 8.83
CA SER A 55 -34.74 -14.30 9.25
C SER A 55 -34.36 -13.16 8.28
N PRO A 56 -33.70 -12.09 8.78
CA PRO A 56 -33.21 -11.02 7.92
C PRO A 56 -32.18 -11.57 6.91
N PRO A 57 -32.19 -11.10 5.66
CA PRO A 57 -31.22 -11.53 4.66
C PRO A 57 -29.82 -11.04 5.03
N LEU A 58 -28.86 -11.96 5.08
CA LEU A 58 -27.45 -11.66 5.34
C LEU A 58 -26.75 -11.08 4.09
N HIS A 59 -27.24 -11.46 2.90
CA HIS A 59 -26.66 -11.07 1.62
C HIS A 59 -27.58 -10.11 0.88
N TYR A 60 -27.00 -9.03 0.39
CA TYR A 60 -27.68 -7.98 -0.36
C TYR A 60 -27.07 -7.86 -1.76
N TYR A 61 -27.92 -7.58 -2.75
CA TYR A 61 -27.51 -7.51 -4.14
C TYR A 61 -27.98 -6.21 -4.80
N CYS A 62 -27.15 -5.68 -5.69
CA CYS A 62 -27.51 -4.49 -6.49
C CYS A 62 -28.43 -4.83 -7.67
N SER A 63 -28.60 -6.11 -8.03
CA SER A 63 -29.47 -6.55 -9.12
C SER A 63 -29.81 -8.05 -9.02
N PRO A 64 -30.90 -8.50 -9.67
CA PRO A 64 -31.21 -9.93 -9.81
C PRO A 64 -30.09 -10.73 -10.49
N ARG A 65 -29.37 -10.12 -11.45
CA ARG A 65 -28.20 -10.75 -12.09
C ARG A 65 -27.10 -11.05 -11.06
N CYS A 66 -26.81 -10.11 -10.16
CA CYS A 66 -25.85 -10.33 -9.08
C CYS A 66 -26.29 -11.43 -8.13
N SER A 67 -27.58 -11.51 -7.79
CA SER A 67 -28.11 -12.60 -6.98
C SER A 67 -28.00 -13.96 -7.67
N ALA A 68 -28.23 -14.03 -8.98
CA ALA A 68 -28.10 -15.26 -9.76
C ALA A 68 -26.64 -15.74 -9.87
N LEU A 69 -25.67 -14.82 -9.97
CA LEU A 69 -24.25 -15.14 -10.00
C LEU A 69 -23.73 -15.73 -8.68
N ASP A 70 -24.34 -15.35 -7.55
CA ASP A 70 -23.93 -15.77 -6.20
C ASP A 70 -24.68 -17.02 -5.70
N SER A 71 -25.22 -17.84 -6.61
CA SER A 71 -26.06 -19.00 -6.27
C SER A 71 -25.24 -20.29 -6.07
N PRO A 72 -25.55 -21.11 -5.03
CA PRO A 72 -26.62 -20.92 -4.06
C PRO A 72 -26.26 -19.85 -3.00
N PRO A 73 -27.19 -18.93 -2.66
CA PRO A 73 -26.96 -17.86 -1.70
C PRO A 73 -27.02 -18.34 -0.23
N PHE A 74 -27.27 -19.63 -0.01
CA PHE A 74 -27.53 -20.22 1.29
C PHE A 74 -26.36 -21.11 1.69
N MET A 75 -25.46 -20.62 2.52
CA MET A 75 -24.76 -21.38 3.56
C MET A 75 -24.04 -20.36 4.43
N CYS A 76 -24.66 -19.94 5.53
CA CYS A 76 -24.01 -19.08 6.52
C CYS A 76 -24.32 -19.62 7.92
N PRO A 77 -23.29 -19.78 8.77
CA PRO A 77 -23.51 -20.04 10.18
C PRO A 77 -23.99 -18.75 10.89
N PRO A 78 -24.85 -18.85 11.92
CA PRO A 78 -25.10 -17.73 12.82
C PRO A 78 -23.84 -17.42 13.67
N PRO A 79 -23.65 -16.16 14.13
CA PRO A 79 -22.57 -15.78 15.05
C PRO A 79 -22.52 -16.69 16.30
N PRO A 80 -21.32 -17.00 16.82
CA PRO A 80 -20.32 -15.98 17.20
C PRO A 80 -18.89 -16.24 16.66
N LEU A 81 -18.70 -16.54 15.37
CA LEU A 81 -17.36 -16.41 14.78
C LEU A 81 -17.09 -14.93 14.46
N GLU A 82 -16.11 -14.32 15.10
CA GLU A 82 -15.52 -13.07 14.60
C GLU A 82 -14.90 -13.35 13.21
N ASP A 83 -15.21 -12.49 12.24
CA ASP A 83 -14.85 -12.55 10.81
C ASP A 83 -15.15 -13.88 10.08
N SER A 84 -16.42 -14.06 9.68
CA SER A 84 -16.88 -15.24 8.92
C SER A 84 -16.49 -15.24 7.43
N SER A 85 -15.73 -14.24 6.96
CA SER A 85 -15.40 -14.06 5.53
C SER A 85 -14.68 -15.27 4.93
N HIS A 86 -13.69 -15.82 5.63
CA HIS A 86 -12.90 -16.99 5.24
C HIS A 86 -13.77 -18.24 5.08
N LEU A 87 -14.68 -18.46 6.03
CA LEU A 87 -15.61 -19.59 5.98
C LEU A 87 -16.61 -19.45 4.84
N ARG A 88 -17.18 -18.26 4.64
CA ARG A 88 -18.11 -17.97 3.53
C ARG A 88 -17.43 -18.14 2.16
N LEU A 89 -16.18 -17.70 2.03
CA LEU A 89 -15.38 -17.92 0.82
C LEU A 89 -15.09 -19.42 0.60
N SER A 90 -14.74 -20.14 1.66
CA SER A 90 -14.47 -21.58 1.62
C SER A 90 -15.70 -22.39 1.19
N LEU A 91 -16.88 -22.06 1.72
CA LEU A 91 -18.15 -22.68 1.32
C LEU A 91 -18.45 -22.43 -0.16
N ARG A 92 -18.25 -21.20 -0.66
CA ARG A 92 -18.42 -20.85 -2.08
C ARG A 92 -17.48 -21.68 -2.97
N LEU A 93 -16.23 -21.87 -2.56
CA LEU A 93 -15.25 -22.69 -3.29
C LEU A 93 -15.60 -24.18 -3.24
N LEU A 94 -15.95 -24.71 -2.07
CA LEU A 94 -16.35 -26.10 -1.88
C LEU A 94 -17.52 -26.45 -2.82
N HIS A 95 -18.55 -25.61 -2.86
CA HIS A 95 -19.69 -25.80 -3.76
C HIS A 95 -19.25 -25.74 -5.24
N LYS A 96 -18.46 -24.74 -5.65
CA LYS A 96 -18.02 -24.60 -7.05
C LYS A 96 -17.16 -25.76 -7.53
N LEU A 97 -16.23 -26.22 -6.69
CA LEU A 97 -15.24 -27.23 -7.07
C LEU A 97 -15.78 -28.65 -6.96
N PHE A 98 -16.67 -28.94 -6.01
CA PHE A 98 -17.07 -30.31 -5.69
C PHE A 98 -18.56 -30.62 -5.90
N HIS A 99 -19.46 -29.65 -6.08
CA HIS A 99 -20.86 -29.96 -6.42
C HIS A 99 -21.13 -30.04 -7.94
N SER A 100 -20.17 -29.66 -8.79
CA SER A 100 -20.31 -29.79 -10.26
C SER A 100 -19.72 -31.08 -10.83
N GLN A 101 -18.95 -31.84 -10.05
CA GLN A 101 -18.28 -33.07 -10.50
C GLN A 101 -18.79 -34.29 -9.74
N ASN A 102 -19.48 -35.18 -10.45
CA ASN A 102 -19.78 -36.55 -10.04
C ASN A 102 -18.55 -37.48 -10.12
N ASP A 103 -17.37 -36.92 -10.39
CA ASP A 103 -16.15 -37.69 -10.53
C ASP A 103 -15.52 -37.89 -9.15
N THR A 104 -15.28 -39.16 -8.82
CA THR A 104 -14.47 -39.60 -7.68
C THR A 104 -13.01 -39.21 -7.94
N VAL A 105 -12.71 -37.93 -7.83
CA VAL A 105 -11.35 -37.42 -7.88
C VAL A 105 -10.69 -37.80 -6.56
N GLU A 106 -9.64 -38.62 -6.61
CA GLU A 106 -8.67 -38.73 -5.52
C GLU A 106 -8.10 -37.32 -5.27
N ALA A 107 -8.75 -36.56 -4.39
CA ALA A 107 -8.31 -35.22 -4.05
C ALA A 107 -7.02 -35.37 -3.23
N LYS A 108 -5.87 -35.12 -3.88
CA LYS A 108 -4.63 -34.89 -3.14
C LYS A 108 -4.86 -33.66 -2.27
N LEU A 109 -4.92 -33.82 -0.95
CA LEU A 109 -5.23 -32.72 -0.03
C LEU A 109 -4.22 -31.56 -0.13
N ASP A 110 -3.01 -31.80 -0.64
CA ASP A 110 -2.02 -30.78 -0.96
C ASP A 110 -2.45 -29.82 -2.08
N ARG A 111 -3.39 -30.25 -2.93
CA ARG A 111 -3.88 -29.49 -4.08
C ARG A 111 -5.37 -29.64 -4.33
N VAL A 112 -6.09 -28.54 -4.28
CA VAL A 112 -7.52 -28.48 -4.61
C VAL A 112 -7.71 -27.50 -5.77
N GLY A 113 -8.35 -27.93 -6.85
CA GLY A 113 -8.53 -27.11 -8.07
C GLY A 113 -7.21 -26.64 -8.71
N GLY A 114 -6.12 -27.40 -8.55
CA GLY A 114 -4.78 -27.04 -9.02
C GLY A 114 -4.04 -26.02 -8.13
N LEU A 115 -4.69 -25.47 -7.10
CA LEU A 115 -4.10 -24.53 -6.15
C LEU A 115 -3.47 -25.25 -4.95
N MET A 116 -2.44 -24.65 -4.37
CA MET A 116 -1.77 -25.19 -3.18
C MET A 116 -2.62 -24.99 -1.95
N THR A 117 -2.71 -26.00 -1.09
CA THR A 117 -3.39 -25.88 0.20
C THR A 117 -2.41 -25.67 1.35
N ASN A 118 -1.15 -26.09 1.22
CA ASN A 118 -0.21 -26.21 2.34
C ASN A 118 -0.75 -27.09 3.50
N TYR A 119 -1.67 -28.02 3.21
CA TYR A 119 -2.36 -28.85 4.20
C TYR A 119 -1.40 -29.48 5.21
N GLU A 120 -0.40 -30.25 4.76
CA GLU A 120 0.57 -30.87 5.66
C GLU A 120 1.35 -29.87 6.52
N LYS A 121 1.63 -28.66 6.01
CA LYS A 121 2.38 -27.64 6.77
C LYS A 121 1.56 -27.06 7.91
N PHE A 122 0.27 -26.81 7.69
CA PHE A 122 -0.63 -26.34 8.74
C PHE A 122 -0.87 -27.44 9.80
N LEU A 123 -0.99 -28.70 9.38
CA LEU A 123 -1.30 -29.78 10.32
C LEU A 123 -0.08 -30.36 11.07
N ASN A 124 1.14 -30.32 10.51
CA ASN A 124 2.33 -30.95 11.12
C ASN A 124 3.04 -30.10 12.20
N LEU A 125 2.72 -28.81 12.35
CA LEU A 125 3.34 -27.95 13.38
C LEU A 125 2.87 -28.30 14.81
N SER A 126 1.85 -29.14 14.93
CA SER A 126 1.17 -29.55 16.17
C SER A 126 2.00 -30.34 17.20
N LYS A 127 3.33 -30.40 17.07
CA LYS A 127 4.19 -31.10 18.04
C LYS A 127 4.96 -30.17 18.97
N ASN A 128 5.12 -28.89 18.63
CA ASN A 128 6.04 -28.00 19.36
C ASN A 128 5.48 -26.62 19.74
N GLU A 129 4.32 -26.18 19.24
CA GLU A 129 3.75 -24.85 19.53
C GLU A 129 2.28 -25.02 19.94
N GLU A 130 1.94 -24.64 21.18
CA GLU A 130 0.63 -24.92 21.80
C GLU A 130 -0.51 -23.98 21.33
N GLU A 131 -0.22 -22.94 20.53
CA GLU A 131 -1.19 -21.91 20.12
C GLU A 131 -1.00 -21.50 18.63
N ASP A 132 -1.43 -22.35 17.68
CA ASP A 132 -1.52 -21.96 16.25
C ASP A 132 -2.96 -21.56 15.91
N GLU A 133 -3.24 -20.25 15.98
CA GLU A 133 -4.56 -19.66 15.69
C GLU A 133 -5.12 -20.10 14.33
N ALA A 134 -4.25 -20.25 13.31
CA ALA A 134 -4.70 -20.68 11.98
C ALA A 134 -5.18 -22.14 12.00
N LEU A 135 -4.55 -23.01 12.78
CA LEU A 135 -4.98 -24.40 12.92
C LEU A 135 -6.35 -24.50 13.61
N GLU A 136 -6.59 -23.67 14.62
CA GLU A 136 -7.91 -23.59 15.26
C GLU A 136 -8.98 -23.11 14.28
N MET A 137 -8.69 -22.05 13.51
CA MET A 137 -9.56 -21.54 12.46
C MET A 137 -9.87 -22.59 11.39
N ILE A 138 -8.86 -23.36 10.95
CA ILE A 138 -9.04 -24.45 9.99
C ILE A 138 -10.00 -25.51 10.55
N LYS A 139 -9.79 -25.95 11.79
CA LYS A 139 -10.61 -27.00 12.42
C LYS A 139 -12.05 -26.54 12.67
N GLU A 140 -12.24 -25.31 13.12
CA GLU A 140 -13.59 -24.73 13.33
C GLU A 140 -14.32 -24.53 12.00
N GLY A 141 -13.65 -23.91 11.02
CA GLY A 141 -14.18 -23.70 9.68
C GLY A 141 -14.57 -25.02 9.00
N ALA A 142 -13.73 -26.05 9.11
CA ALA A 142 -14.03 -27.37 8.56
C ALA A 142 -15.26 -28.04 9.23
N ARG A 143 -15.41 -27.90 10.56
CA ARG A 143 -16.59 -28.40 11.29
C ARG A 143 -17.86 -27.67 10.85
N ALA A 144 -17.79 -26.34 10.70
CA ALA A 144 -18.91 -25.55 10.21
C ALA A 144 -19.28 -25.90 8.77
N MET A 145 -18.29 -26.11 7.88
CA MET A 145 -18.54 -26.53 6.50
C MET A 145 -19.25 -27.87 6.41
N LYS A 146 -18.85 -28.87 7.21
CA LYS A 146 -19.52 -30.18 7.25
C LYS A 146 -20.98 -30.09 7.68
N LEU A 147 -21.30 -29.18 8.60
CA LEU A 147 -22.66 -28.95 9.06
C LEU A 147 -23.53 -28.30 7.98
N LEU A 148 -22.95 -27.35 7.23
CA LEU A 148 -23.67 -26.52 6.26
C LEU A 148 -23.80 -27.20 4.89
N ALA A 149 -22.70 -27.71 4.32
CA ALA A 149 -22.69 -28.31 2.99
C ALA A 149 -23.24 -29.74 2.93
N GLY A 150 -23.48 -30.38 4.09
CA GLY A 150 -23.74 -31.81 4.18
C GLY A 150 -22.48 -32.66 4.00
N LYS A 151 -22.54 -33.95 4.31
CA LYS A 151 -21.38 -34.86 4.14
C LYS A 151 -21.08 -35.03 2.65
N LEU A 152 -19.90 -34.60 2.19
CA LEU A 152 -19.34 -35.16 0.96
C LEU A 152 -18.94 -36.61 1.23
N GLU A 153 -19.50 -37.54 0.48
CA GLU A 153 -19.11 -38.95 0.54
C GLU A 153 -17.77 -39.14 -0.18
N GLY A 154 -16.79 -39.80 0.47
CA GLY A 154 -15.62 -40.38 -0.20
C GLY A 154 -14.24 -39.81 0.14
N VAL A 155 -14.10 -38.59 0.69
CA VAL A 155 -12.77 -38.01 1.02
C VAL A 155 -12.76 -37.33 2.39
N VAL A 156 -11.94 -37.82 3.31
CA VAL A 156 -11.73 -37.21 4.64
C VAL A 156 -10.74 -36.04 4.51
N GLY A 157 -11.08 -34.89 5.08
CA GLY A 157 -10.17 -33.73 5.17
C GLY A 157 -10.34 -32.69 4.05
N VAL A 158 -11.32 -32.84 3.15
CA VAL A 158 -11.57 -31.87 2.06
C VAL A 158 -11.90 -30.48 2.61
N GLU A 159 -12.73 -30.40 3.65
CA GLU A 159 -13.14 -29.13 4.23
C GLU A 159 -11.95 -28.39 4.86
N GLU A 160 -11.08 -29.13 5.55
CA GLU A 160 -9.83 -28.58 6.08
C GLU A 160 -8.89 -28.14 4.94
N ALA A 161 -8.76 -28.93 3.87
CA ALA A 161 -7.97 -28.58 2.70
C ALA A 161 -8.48 -27.33 1.98
N VAL A 162 -9.81 -27.11 1.92
CA VAL A 162 -10.40 -25.89 1.37
C VAL A 162 -10.15 -24.68 2.27
N MET A 163 -10.23 -24.82 3.60
CA MET A 163 -9.80 -23.75 4.51
C MET A 163 -8.33 -23.39 4.28
N CYS A 164 -7.45 -24.40 4.21
CA CYS A 164 -6.03 -24.17 4.00
C CYS A 164 -5.75 -23.54 2.61
N LEU A 165 -6.53 -23.90 1.58
CA LEU A 165 -6.49 -23.26 0.27
C LEU A 165 -6.84 -21.78 0.35
N VAL A 166 -7.92 -21.42 1.05
CA VAL A 166 -8.32 -20.02 1.23
C VAL A 166 -7.23 -19.25 1.96
N LEU A 167 -6.74 -19.76 3.10
CA LEU A 167 -5.66 -19.11 3.84
C LEU A 167 -4.38 -18.93 3.01
N THR A 168 -4.07 -19.88 2.12
CA THR A 168 -2.86 -19.84 1.29
C THR A 168 -2.97 -18.92 0.07
N ASN A 169 -4.17 -18.74 -0.51
CA ASN A 169 -4.32 -18.12 -1.84
C ASN A 169 -5.29 -16.93 -1.89
N ALA A 170 -5.99 -16.62 -0.79
CA ALA A 170 -6.90 -15.50 -0.77
C ALA A 170 -6.15 -14.17 -0.89
N VAL A 171 -6.74 -13.24 -1.63
CA VAL A 171 -6.28 -11.88 -1.83
C VAL A 171 -7.29 -10.94 -1.20
N GLU A 172 -6.80 -9.98 -0.43
CA GLU A 172 -7.61 -8.90 0.13
C GLU A 172 -8.06 -7.95 -0.98
N VAL A 173 -9.36 -7.71 -1.06
CA VAL A 173 -10.02 -6.82 -2.01
C VAL A 173 -10.15 -5.45 -1.36
N GLN A 174 -9.54 -4.46 -1.98
CA GLN A 174 -9.63 -3.07 -1.54
C GLN A 174 -10.60 -2.27 -2.40
N ASP A 175 -11.35 -1.38 -1.76
CA ASP A 175 -12.17 -0.39 -2.46
C ASP A 175 -11.32 0.77 -3.01
N LYS A 176 -12.00 1.77 -3.60
CA LYS A 176 -11.37 2.97 -4.16
C LYS A 176 -10.63 3.83 -3.14
N ASP A 177 -10.96 3.69 -1.86
CA ASP A 177 -10.41 4.46 -0.75
C ASP A 177 -9.31 3.65 -0.03
N GLY A 178 -8.91 2.50 -0.58
CA GLY A 178 -7.91 1.60 0.00
C GLY A 178 -8.43 0.76 1.16
N ARG A 179 -9.75 0.73 1.39
CA ARG A 179 -10.34 -0.04 2.50
C ARG A 179 -10.51 -1.50 2.09
N ASN A 180 -10.05 -2.39 2.96
CA ASN A 180 -10.25 -3.84 2.87
C ASN A 180 -11.76 -4.17 2.97
N VAL A 181 -12.40 -4.54 1.85
CA VAL A 181 -13.85 -4.80 1.77
C VAL A 181 -14.20 -6.28 1.72
N GLY A 182 -13.24 -7.17 1.45
CA GLY A 182 -13.47 -8.60 1.40
C GLY A 182 -12.30 -9.38 0.83
N ILE A 183 -12.48 -10.68 0.63
CA ILE A 183 -11.43 -11.61 0.20
C ILE A 183 -11.84 -12.39 -1.05
N THR A 184 -10.86 -12.78 -1.87
CA THR A 184 -11.10 -13.50 -3.12
C THR A 184 -9.98 -14.50 -3.46
N VAL A 185 -10.32 -15.59 -4.14
CA VAL A 185 -9.36 -16.56 -4.66
C VAL A 185 -9.42 -16.57 -6.19
N TYR A 186 -8.27 -16.49 -6.85
CA TYR A 186 -8.11 -16.64 -8.29
C TYR A 186 -7.53 -18.01 -8.65
N ASP A 187 -7.63 -18.39 -9.93
CA ASP A 187 -7.06 -19.65 -10.41
C ASP A 187 -5.54 -19.59 -10.58
N TRP A 188 -4.97 -20.66 -11.13
CA TRP A 188 -3.54 -20.83 -11.33
C TRP A 188 -2.87 -19.68 -12.13
N ARG A 189 -3.62 -18.96 -12.98
CA ARG A 189 -3.07 -17.86 -13.81
C ARG A 189 -2.57 -16.70 -12.94
N PHE A 190 -3.13 -16.55 -11.73
CA PHE A 190 -2.68 -15.57 -10.74
C PHE A 190 -2.03 -16.25 -9.53
N SER A 191 -2.69 -17.25 -8.94
CA SER A 191 -2.29 -17.85 -7.65
C SER A 191 -0.98 -18.66 -7.71
N TRP A 192 -0.41 -18.87 -8.90
CA TRP A 192 0.92 -19.47 -9.05
C TRP A 192 2.05 -18.44 -9.20
N ILE A 193 1.74 -17.15 -9.21
CA ILE A 193 2.75 -16.09 -9.22
C ILE A 193 3.33 -15.96 -7.81
N ASN A 194 4.59 -16.35 -7.67
CA ASN A 194 5.24 -16.44 -6.36
C ASN A 194 5.63 -15.07 -5.79
N HIS A 195 5.85 -15.06 -4.47
CA HIS A 195 6.40 -13.93 -3.75
C HIS A 195 7.87 -13.60 -4.10
N SER A 196 8.21 -12.31 -4.04
CA SER A 196 9.55 -11.77 -3.85
C SER A 196 9.45 -10.47 -3.03
N CYS A 197 10.45 -10.18 -2.18
CA CYS A 197 10.55 -8.88 -1.50
C CYS A 197 11.22 -7.79 -2.36
N SER A 198 11.55 -8.14 -3.60
CA SER A 198 11.95 -7.25 -4.70
C SER A 198 11.22 -7.73 -5.96
N PRO A 199 9.88 -7.61 -6.03
CA PRO A 199 9.10 -8.13 -7.14
C PRO A 199 9.38 -7.36 -8.44
N ASN A 200 9.01 -8.00 -9.56
CA ASN A 200 9.07 -7.43 -10.90
C ASN A 200 7.67 -7.17 -11.50
N ALA A 201 6.61 -7.61 -10.83
CA ALA A 201 5.23 -7.30 -11.18
C ALA A 201 4.41 -6.86 -9.96
N CYS A 202 3.32 -6.15 -10.22
CA CYS A 202 2.23 -5.87 -9.28
C CYS A 202 0.89 -6.24 -9.92
N PHE A 203 -0.21 -6.01 -9.23
CA PHE A 203 -1.53 -6.27 -9.76
C PHE A 203 -2.52 -5.17 -9.39
N ARG A 204 -3.64 -5.12 -10.13
CA ARG A 204 -4.75 -4.19 -9.89
C ARG A 204 -6.09 -4.88 -10.02
N PHE A 205 -7.06 -4.41 -9.24
CA PHE A 205 -8.45 -4.79 -9.40
C PHE A 205 -9.11 -4.03 -10.56
N VAL A 206 -9.94 -4.73 -11.32
CA VAL A 206 -10.73 -4.19 -12.42
C VAL A 206 -12.17 -4.64 -12.21
N THR A 207 -13.09 -3.68 -12.20
CA THR A 207 -14.52 -3.96 -12.10
C THR A 207 -15.20 -3.82 -13.46
N ARG A 208 -16.36 -4.46 -13.65
CA ARG A 208 -17.07 -4.44 -14.95
C ARG A 208 -17.46 -3.03 -15.42
N LYS A 209 -17.55 -2.05 -14.52
CA LYS A 209 -17.80 -0.63 -14.87
C LYS A 209 -16.55 0.10 -15.39
N THR A 210 -15.36 -0.39 -15.04
CA THR A 210 -14.07 0.21 -15.44
C THR A 210 -13.52 -0.36 -16.75
N ILE A 211 -14.21 -1.33 -17.36
CA ILE A 211 -13.92 -1.76 -18.72
C ILE A 211 -14.58 -0.72 -19.64
N PRO A 212 -13.83 0.17 -20.32
CA PRO A 212 -14.45 1.05 -21.29
C PRO A 212 -15.20 0.20 -22.32
N PRO A 213 -16.36 0.65 -22.83
CA PRO A 213 -16.90 0.07 -24.06
C PRO A 213 -15.81 0.30 -25.10
N GLN A 214 -15.02 -0.72 -25.40
CA GLN A 214 -14.00 -0.60 -26.42
C GLN A 214 -14.70 -0.13 -27.67
N GLN A 215 -14.15 0.94 -28.25
CA GLN A 215 -14.36 1.28 -29.65
C GLN A 215 -14.15 -0.02 -30.42
N VAL A 216 -15.25 -0.63 -30.82
CA VAL A 216 -15.27 -1.70 -31.80
C VAL A 216 -14.88 -1.02 -33.10
N VAL A 217 -13.58 -0.85 -33.30
CA VAL A 217 -13.03 -0.79 -34.64
C VAL A 217 -13.10 -2.23 -35.11
N GLU A 218 -14.00 -2.50 -36.04
CA GLU A 218 -14.07 -3.79 -36.73
C GLU A 218 -12.71 -4.06 -37.39
N GLY A 219 -11.91 -4.92 -36.77
CA GLY A 219 -10.56 -5.26 -37.20
C GLY A 219 -9.62 -5.46 -36.02
N GLU A 220 -9.45 -6.71 -35.60
CA GLU A 220 -8.58 -7.18 -34.51
C GLU A 220 -8.97 -6.77 -33.08
N SER A 221 -9.90 -7.54 -32.52
CA SER A 221 -10.20 -7.59 -31.08
C SER A 221 -9.01 -8.17 -30.27
N GLN A 222 -7.94 -7.40 -30.06
CA GLN A 222 -6.84 -7.81 -29.20
C GLN A 222 -7.18 -7.52 -27.73
N LEU A 223 -8.04 -8.35 -27.11
CA LEU A 223 -7.98 -8.50 -25.66
C LEU A 223 -6.53 -8.91 -25.29
N PRO A 224 -5.92 -8.31 -24.25
CA PRO A 224 -4.53 -8.62 -23.91
C PRO A 224 -4.36 -10.12 -23.69
N ARG A 225 -3.47 -10.75 -24.45
CA ARG A 225 -3.18 -12.18 -24.31
C ARG A 225 -2.48 -12.48 -23.00
N LEU A 226 -2.57 -13.71 -22.52
CA LEU A 226 -1.76 -14.17 -21.39
C LEU A 226 -0.29 -14.27 -21.84
N ARG A 227 0.59 -13.45 -21.26
CA ARG A 227 2.02 -13.37 -21.62
C ARG A 227 2.94 -14.14 -20.66
N ILE A 228 2.33 -14.82 -19.70
CA ILE A 228 3.02 -15.62 -18.69
C ILE A 228 2.55 -17.07 -18.76
N TYR A 229 3.44 -18.00 -18.43
CA TYR A 229 3.15 -19.43 -18.50
C TYR A 229 3.75 -20.19 -17.31
N PRO A 230 3.20 -21.35 -16.94
CA PRO A 230 3.78 -22.18 -15.88
C PRO A 230 5.10 -22.82 -16.33
N ALA A 231 6.15 -22.71 -15.52
CA ALA A 231 7.45 -23.31 -15.80
C ALA A 231 7.40 -24.84 -16.01
N ALA A 232 6.40 -25.53 -15.42
CA ALA A 232 6.20 -26.96 -15.58
C ALA A 232 5.79 -27.37 -17.01
N MET A 233 5.36 -26.43 -17.86
CA MET A 233 5.00 -26.70 -19.26
C MET A 233 6.20 -26.73 -20.22
N ASP A 234 7.42 -26.40 -19.78
CA ASP A 234 8.66 -26.44 -20.61
C ASP A 234 9.09 -27.88 -21.04
N GLY A 235 8.24 -28.91 -20.82
CA GLY A 235 8.56 -30.32 -21.05
C GLY A 235 7.50 -31.16 -21.80
N GLY A 236 6.53 -30.55 -22.50
CA GLY A 236 5.62 -31.28 -23.40
C GLY A 236 4.56 -32.19 -22.74
N ALA A 237 4.48 -32.23 -21.41
CA ALA A 237 3.46 -32.97 -20.66
C ALA A 237 2.55 -32.00 -19.88
N GLY A 238 1.77 -31.19 -20.61
CA GLY A 238 0.99 -30.08 -20.04
C GLY A 238 -0.50 -30.35 -19.80
N ASP A 239 -1.03 -31.50 -20.20
CA ASP A 239 -2.49 -31.68 -20.36
C ASP A 239 -3.24 -32.07 -19.07
N GLY A 240 -2.53 -32.27 -17.96
CA GLY A 240 -3.14 -32.76 -16.69
C GLY A 240 -3.02 -31.83 -15.48
N LEU A 241 -2.31 -30.70 -15.58
CA LEU A 241 -2.06 -29.80 -14.43
C LEU A 241 -2.87 -28.50 -14.46
N ALA A 242 -3.26 -28.05 -15.66
CA ALA A 242 -4.15 -26.92 -15.86
C ALA A 242 -5.56 -27.47 -16.07
N GLY A 243 -6.32 -27.61 -14.98
CA GLY A 243 -7.76 -27.88 -15.10
C GLY A 243 -8.39 -26.82 -16.01
N ASP A 244 -9.30 -27.24 -16.89
CA ASP A 244 -10.00 -26.40 -17.86
C ASP A 244 -10.96 -25.43 -17.11
N CYS A 245 -10.40 -24.40 -16.47
CA CYS A 245 -11.15 -23.34 -15.83
C CYS A 245 -11.67 -22.40 -16.92
N LYS A 246 -12.74 -22.83 -17.61
CA LYS A 246 -13.51 -21.96 -18.51
C LYS A 246 -13.90 -20.70 -17.74
N SER A 247 -13.57 -19.54 -18.30
CA SER A 247 -13.91 -18.23 -17.74
C SER A 247 -15.42 -18.08 -17.63
N SER A 248 -15.99 -18.48 -16.49
CA SER A 248 -17.36 -18.12 -16.15
C SER A 248 -17.38 -16.70 -15.61
N GLU A 249 -18.50 -15.99 -15.81
CA GLU A 249 -18.72 -14.70 -15.19
C GLU A 249 -18.70 -14.87 -13.65
N GLY A 250 -17.56 -14.62 -13.01
CA GLY A 250 -17.40 -14.75 -11.56
C GLY A 250 -17.97 -13.56 -10.76
N CYS A 251 -18.33 -13.82 -9.50
CA CYS A 251 -18.56 -12.79 -8.47
C CYS A 251 -17.22 -12.21 -8.01
N GLY A 252 -17.16 -10.89 -7.80
CA GLY A 252 -15.97 -10.17 -7.35
C GLY A 252 -15.22 -9.43 -8.46
N PRO A 253 -14.21 -8.62 -8.08
CA PRO A 253 -13.38 -7.89 -9.04
C PRO A 253 -12.44 -8.83 -9.79
N SER A 254 -12.16 -8.51 -11.06
CA SER A 254 -11.10 -9.20 -11.82
C SER A 254 -9.74 -8.60 -11.49
N ILE A 255 -8.65 -9.33 -11.73
CA ILE A 255 -7.28 -8.82 -11.58
C ILE A 255 -6.57 -8.72 -12.91
N ILE A 256 -5.77 -7.68 -13.09
CA ILE A 256 -4.72 -7.62 -14.11
C ILE A 256 -3.36 -7.54 -13.42
N VAL A 257 -2.41 -8.38 -13.85
CA VAL A 257 -1.01 -8.33 -13.42
C VAL A 257 -0.23 -7.46 -14.40
N ARG A 258 0.63 -6.56 -13.89
CA ARG A 258 1.40 -5.58 -14.67
C ARG A 258 2.86 -5.54 -14.23
N SER A 259 3.78 -5.30 -15.16
CA SER A 259 5.21 -5.21 -14.87
C SER A 259 5.56 -3.88 -14.23
N ILE A 260 6.43 -3.90 -13.22
CA ILE A 260 6.99 -2.71 -12.58
C ILE A 260 8.50 -2.56 -12.82
N LYS A 261 9.10 -3.57 -13.45
CA LYS A 261 10.50 -3.62 -13.91
C LYS A 261 10.50 -4.22 -15.32
N GLY A 262 11.57 -4.02 -16.09
CA GLY A 262 11.76 -4.77 -17.34
C GLY A 262 11.95 -6.25 -17.03
N ILE A 263 11.25 -7.14 -17.75
CA ILE A 263 11.28 -8.59 -17.52
C ILE A 263 11.78 -9.28 -18.79
N LYS A 264 12.77 -10.14 -18.66
CA LYS A 264 13.29 -10.92 -19.81
C LYS A 264 12.46 -12.17 -20.06
N LYS A 265 12.46 -12.65 -21.30
CA LYS A 265 11.88 -13.94 -21.67
C LYS A 265 12.41 -15.04 -20.74
N ASN A 266 11.51 -15.91 -20.30
CA ASN A 266 11.71 -17.00 -19.35
C ASN A 266 12.11 -16.56 -17.93
N GLU A 267 12.17 -15.26 -17.64
CA GLU A 267 12.38 -14.76 -16.28
C GLU A 267 11.16 -15.10 -15.41
N ARG A 268 11.41 -15.43 -14.15
CA ARG A 268 10.37 -15.70 -13.17
C ARG A 268 9.57 -14.44 -12.87
N ILE A 269 8.25 -14.56 -12.90
CA ILE A 269 7.33 -13.50 -12.49
C ILE A 269 7.12 -13.59 -10.99
N THR A 270 7.22 -12.44 -10.32
CA THR A 270 7.01 -12.34 -8.87
C THR A 270 6.22 -11.09 -8.50
N ILE A 271 5.35 -11.24 -7.51
CA ILE A 271 4.63 -10.15 -6.83
C ILE A 271 5.05 -10.11 -5.36
N THR A 272 4.62 -9.09 -4.60
CA THR A 272 4.76 -9.10 -3.13
C THR A 272 3.47 -9.59 -2.48
N TYR A 273 3.60 -10.22 -1.31
CA TYR A 273 2.49 -10.74 -0.50
C TYR A 273 2.40 -10.03 0.88
N THR A 274 3.36 -9.16 1.16
CA THR A 274 3.59 -8.48 2.46
C THR A 274 4.06 -7.06 2.17
N ASP A 275 4.13 -6.20 3.19
CA ASP A 275 4.71 -4.87 3.08
C ASP A 275 6.18 -4.93 2.65
N LEU A 276 6.57 -4.07 1.71
CA LEU A 276 7.98 -3.91 1.36
C LEU A 276 8.70 -2.87 2.23
N LEU A 277 7.96 -2.03 2.97
CA LEU A 277 8.49 -1.07 3.94
C LEU A 277 8.68 -1.67 5.35
N GLN A 278 8.36 -2.95 5.52
CA GLN A 278 8.73 -3.69 6.73
C GLN A 278 10.19 -4.21 6.67
N PRO A 279 10.88 -4.24 7.82
CA PRO A 279 12.06 -5.04 8.11
C PRO A 279 11.98 -6.49 7.62
N LYS A 280 13.14 -7.06 7.29
CA LYS A 280 13.25 -8.44 6.83
C LYS A 280 12.59 -9.43 7.79
N GLU A 281 12.81 -9.28 9.08
CA GLU A 281 12.33 -10.20 10.11
C GLU A 281 10.80 -10.21 10.18
N MET A 282 10.16 -9.04 10.12
CA MET A 282 8.69 -8.93 10.08
C MET A 282 8.11 -9.50 8.79
N ARG A 283 8.70 -9.18 7.63
CA ARG A 283 8.29 -9.79 6.35
C ARG A 283 8.38 -11.31 6.39
N GLN A 284 9.43 -11.88 7.00
CA GLN A 284 9.57 -13.33 7.13
C GLN A 284 8.53 -13.92 8.08
N ALA A 285 8.27 -13.26 9.21
CA ALA A 285 7.26 -13.70 10.16
C ALA A 285 5.86 -13.70 9.51
N GLU A 286 5.45 -12.62 8.86
CA GLU A 286 4.16 -12.53 8.16
C GLU A 286 4.03 -13.62 7.07
N LEU A 287 5.06 -13.81 6.25
CA LEU A 287 5.06 -14.83 5.20
C LEU A 287 4.99 -16.25 5.78
N PHE A 288 5.64 -16.49 6.91
CA PHE A 288 5.59 -17.78 7.58
C PHE A 288 4.20 -18.02 8.18
N THR A 289 3.64 -17.06 8.91
CA THR A 289 2.30 -17.15 9.52
C THR A 289 1.23 -17.43 8.47
N ASN A 290 1.21 -16.63 7.39
CA ASN A 290 0.13 -16.64 6.40
C ASN A 290 0.33 -17.69 5.30
N TYR A 291 1.57 -17.95 4.88
CA TYR A 291 1.86 -18.78 3.69
C TYR A 291 2.79 -19.97 3.97
N ARG A 292 3.29 -20.10 5.22
CA ARG A 292 4.11 -21.24 5.69
C ARG A 292 5.37 -21.45 4.85
N PHE A 293 6.07 -20.35 4.53
CA PHE A 293 7.40 -20.39 3.91
C PHE A 293 8.28 -19.22 4.35
N ASN A 294 9.60 -19.42 4.29
CA ASN A 294 10.59 -18.35 4.47
C ASN A 294 11.09 -17.89 3.10
N CYS A 295 11.07 -16.57 2.84
CA CYS A 295 11.46 -15.99 1.56
C CYS A 295 12.99 -16.00 1.38
N CYS A 296 13.44 -16.57 0.26
CA CYS A 296 14.85 -16.64 -0.14
C CYS A 296 15.19 -15.73 -1.34
N CYS A 297 14.43 -14.65 -1.56
CA CYS A 297 14.70 -13.72 -2.66
C CYS A 297 16.04 -12.98 -2.51
N LYS A 298 16.48 -12.29 -3.57
CA LYS A 298 17.74 -11.52 -3.59
C LYS A 298 17.85 -10.51 -2.44
N ARG A 299 16.74 -9.83 -2.10
CA ARG A 299 16.70 -8.88 -0.97
C ARG A 299 16.89 -9.57 0.38
N CYS A 300 16.19 -10.68 0.63
CA CYS A 300 16.29 -11.42 1.90
C CYS A 300 17.62 -12.15 2.09
N THR A 301 18.29 -12.54 1.01
CA THR A 301 19.56 -13.29 1.04
C THR A 301 20.80 -12.41 0.92
N ALA A 302 20.63 -11.11 0.72
CA ALA A 302 21.73 -10.17 0.56
C ALA A 302 22.64 -10.12 1.80
N THR A 303 23.95 -10.23 1.56
CA THR A 303 24.99 -10.06 2.58
C THR A 303 26.12 -9.17 2.01
N PRO A 304 26.34 -7.96 2.56
CA PRO A 304 25.60 -7.32 3.66
C PRO A 304 24.14 -7.00 3.27
N ALA A 305 23.31 -6.71 4.27
CA ALA A 305 21.91 -6.34 4.05
C ALA A 305 21.79 -5.17 3.06
N THR A 306 20.72 -5.20 2.26
CA THR A 306 20.44 -4.14 1.28
C THR A 306 20.32 -2.78 1.95
N TYR A 307 20.50 -1.68 1.19
CA TYR A 307 20.39 -0.33 1.76
C TYR A 307 19.03 -0.12 2.43
N ILE A 308 17.92 -0.47 1.75
CA ILE A 308 16.56 -0.33 2.29
C ILE A 308 16.39 -1.10 3.60
N ASP A 309 16.86 -2.36 3.69
CA ASP A 309 16.68 -3.15 4.92
C ASP A 309 17.50 -2.59 6.09
N ARG A 310 18.68 -2.01 5.81
CA ARG A 310 19.46 -1.31 6.84
C ARG A 310 18.76 -0.02 7.28
N ALA A 311 18.29 0.79 6.33
CA ALA A 311 17.64 2.07 6.61
C ALA A 311 16.34 1.91 7.41
N LEU A 312 15.55 0.86 7.13
CA LEU A 312 14.30 0.55 7.83
C LEU A 312 14.48 0.12 9.31
N GLN A 313 15.72 -0.20 9.71
CA GLN A 313 16.09 -0.63 11.07
C GLN A 313 17.09 0.33 11.74
N GLU A 314 17.42 1.45 11.08
CA GLU A 314 18.49 2.34 11.54
C GLU A 314 18.07 3.19 12.74
N ILE A 315 18.94 3.24 13.75
CA ILE A 315 18.71 3.91 15.03
C ILE A 315 19.95 4.74 15.38
N PHE A 316 19.74 5.95 15.90
CA PHE A 316 20.78 6.81 16.43
C PHE A 316 20.84 6.73 17.96
N VAL A 317 22.06 6.71 18.49
CA VAL A 317 22.33 6.81 19.94
C VAL A 317 23.20 8.03 20.18
N SER A 318 22.65 9.02 20.89
CA SER A 318 23.41 10.21 21.31
C SER A 318 24.12 9.94 22.64
N GLY A 319 25.38 10.40 22.76
CA GLY A 319 26.17 10.31 24.00
C GLY A 319 27.24 9.21 24.07
N VAL A 320 27.62 8.61 22.93
CA VAL A 320 28.70 7.60 22.88
C VAL A 320 29.94 8.19 22.18
N ASP A 321 30.94 8.60 22.96
CA ASP A 321 32.30 8.79 22.46
C ASP A 321 32.90 7.41 22.13
N GLY A 322 32.83 7.07 20.84
CA GLY A 322 33.59 6.03 20.12
C GLY A 322 34.31 4.95 20.92
N LEU A 323 33.59 4.04 21.59
CA LEU A 323 34.17 2.83 22.17
C LEU A 323 33.34 1.59 21.88
N ASN A 324 34.06 0.51 21.54
CA ASN A 324 33.55 -0.83 21.26
C ASN A 324 32.62 -1.33 22.38
N LEU A 325 31.38 -1.63 22.01
CA LEU A 325 30.34 -2.11 22.91
C LEU A 325 30.63 -3.55 23.36
N THR A 326 30.33 -3.82 24.63
CA THR A 326 30.39 -5.18 25.19
C THR A 326 29.02 -5.86 25.04
N SER A 327 28.99 -7.19 24.95
CA SER A 327 27.76 -7.97 24.68
C SER A 327 26.59 -7.72 25.64
N ASN A 328 26.85 -7.25 26.87
CA ASN A 328 25.80 -6.93 27.84
C ASN A 328 25.15 -5.55 27.59
N GLU A 329 25.88 -4.60 26.99
CA GLU A 329 25.31 -3.29 26.60
C GLU A 329 24.42 -3.43 25.35
N ASP A 330 24.74 -4.37 24.44
CA ASP A 330 23.91 -4.66 23.26
C ASP A 330 22.55 -5.26 23.64
N SER A 331 22.51 -6.23 24.57
CA SER A 331 21.23 -6.83 25.01
C SER A 331 20.33 -5.83 25.74
N TYR A 332 20.89 -4.95 26.56
CA TYR A 332 20.12 -3.89 27.23
C TYR A 332 19.56 -2.89 26.22
N ARG A 333 20.38 -2.46 25.26
CA ARG A 333 19.95 -1.57 24.17
C ARG A 333 18.82 -2.17 23.35
N SER A 334 18.92 -3.45 22.97
CA SER A 334 17.84 -4.13 22.26
C SER A 334 16.51 -4.08 23.02
N LYS A 335 16.56 -4.20 24.36
CA LYS A 335 15.35 -4.09 25.19
C LYS A 335 14.81 -2.65 25.28
N ALA A 336 15.69 -1.65 25.35
CA ALA A 336 15.28 -0.25 25.34
C ALA A 336 14.68 0.16 23.99
N THR A 337 15.28 -0.28 22.89
CA THR A 337 14.73 -0.13 21.53
C THR A 337 13.36 -0.77 21.40
N ALA A 338 13.18 -2.01 21.88
CA ALA A 338 11.88 -2.68 21.86
C ALA A 338 10.81 -1.85 22.60
N LYS A 339 11.09 -1.42 23.83
CA LYS A 339 10.18 -0.56 24.60
C LYS A 339 9.85 0.76 23.91
N PHE A 340 10.81 1.34 23.21
CA PHE A 340 10.59 2.57 22.46
C PHE A 340 9.64 2.34 21.28
N MET A 341 9.82 1.23 20.53
CA MET A 341 8.91 0.83 19.47
C MET A 341 7.51 0.56 20.02
N ASP A 342 7.40 -0.20 21.12
CA ASP A 342 6.13 -0.48 21.80
C ASP A 342 5.40 0.81 22.23
N SER A 343 6.15 1.84 22.63
CA SER A 343 5.57 3.14 23.01
C SER A 343 5.00 3.90 21.80
N ILE A 344 5.64 3.77 20.64
CA ILE A 344 5.12 4.36 19.39
C ILE A 344 3.88 3.57 18.95
N ASP A 345 3.92 2.24 18.97
CA ASP A 345 2.77 1.40 18.63
C ASP A 345 1.56 1.70 19.52
N GLY A 346 1.77 1.79 20.84
CA GLY A 346 0.71 2.16 21.78
C GLY A 346 0.08 3.54 21.47
N ALA A 347 0.88 4.52 21.03
CA ALA A 347 0.36 5.83 20.63
C ALA A 347 -0.43 5.78 19.30
N ILE A 348 -0.07 4.87 18.39
CA ILE A 348 -0.82 4.65 17.13
C ILE A 348 -2.12 3.91 17.41
N ASP A 349 -2.10 2.89 18.27
CA ASP A 349 -3.26 2.11 18.66
C ASP A 349 -4.34 2.97 19.33
N GLU A 350 -3.97 4.01 20.08
CA GLU A 350 -4.93 4.98 20.64
C GLU A 350 -5.74 5.71 19.56
N TYR A 351 -5.13 5.97 18.39
CA TYR A 351 -5.85 6.55 17.26
C TYR A 351 -6.74 5.51 16.58
N LEU A 352 -6.22 4.31 16.32
CA LEU A 352 -6.94 3.27 15.58
C LEU A 352 -8.11 2.66 16.37
N THR A 353 -7.96 2.47 17.68
CA THR A 353 -8.94 1.78 18.53
C THR A 353 -9.85 2.74 19.30
N SER A 354 -9.27 3.80 19.87
CA SER A 354 -9.96 4.71 20.79
C SER A 354 -10.43 6.00 20.12
N ASN A 355 -10.14 6.17 18.82
CA ASN A 355 -10.46 7.34 18.02
C ASN A 355 -10.05 8.66 18.71
N ASN A 356 -8.87 8.69 19.34
CA ASN A 356 -8.32 9.85 20.03
C ASN A 356 -7.12 10.45 19.26
N PRO A 357 -7.38 11.23 18.19
CA PRO A 357 -6.32 11.76 17.36
C PRO A 357 -5.48 12.84 18.06
N GLU A 358 -6.01 13.51 19.07
CA GLU A 358 -5.27 14.55 19.82
C GLU A 358 -4.16 13.94 20.67
N SER A 359 -4.49 12.97 21.53
CA SER A 359 -3.49 12.31 22.37
C SER A 359 -2.42 11.58 21.54
N CYS A 360 -2.84 10.97 20.43
CA CYS A 360 -1.93 10.34 19.47
C CYS A 360 -0.91 11.36 18.91
N CYS A 361 -1.38 12.51 18.42
CA CYS A 361 -0.49 13.54 17.87
C CYS A 361 0.54 14.02 18.90
N GLU A 362 0.10 14.33 20.13
CA GLU A 362 0.99 14.81 21.18
C GLU A 362 2.06 13.78 21.55
N LYS A 363 1.67 12.53 21.78
CA LYS A 363 2.60 11.45 22.14
C LYS A 363 3.60 11.16 21.03
N LEU A 364 3.14 11.06 19.79
CA LEU A 364 4.01 10.76 18.66
C LEU A 364 4.99 11.89 18.38
N GLU A 365 4.56 13.16 18.42
CA GLU A 365 5.49 14.29 18.24
C GLU A 365 6.53 14.33 19.37
N ASP A 366 6.14 14.08 20.62
CA ASP A 366 7.05 14.05 21.77
C ASP A 366 8.10 12.93 21.63
N LEU A 367 7.65 11.70 21.34
CA LEU A 367 8.52 10.54 21.15
C LEU A 367 9.51 10.72 19.99
N LEU A 368 9.08 11.30 18.87
CA LEU A 368 9.93 11.54 17.69
C LEU A 368 10.95 12.68 17.93
N THR A 369 10.55 13.72 18.67
CA THR A 369 11.39 14.87 18.99
C THR A 369 12.45 14.53 20.05
N HIS A 370 12.03 13.92 21.15
CA HIS A 370 12.90 13.72 22.32
C HIS A 370 13.56 12.34 22.37
N GLY A 371 13.06 11.38 21.61
CA GLY A 371 13.54 9.99 21.66
C GLY A 371 13.26 9.31 23.00
N HIS A 372 13.83 8.13 23.18
CA HIS A 372 13.74 7.37 24.43
C HIS A 372 15.01 7.54 25.26
N LEU A 373 14.87 8.00 26.51
CA LEU A 373 15.98 8.11 27.46
C LEU A 373 16.29 6.75 28.07
N GLU A 374 17.51 6.26 27.89
CA GLU A 374 18.02 5.10 28.62
C GLU A 374 18.45 5.52 30.04
N GLU A 375 17.82 4.90 31.05
CA GLU A 375 18.30 5.01 32.43
C GLU A 375 19.54 4.11 32.63
N PRO A 376 20.68 4.65 33.10
CA PRO A 376 21.88 3.84 33.24
C PRO A 376 21.71 2.73 34.30
N LEU A 377 22.05 1.49 33.94
CA LEU A 377 22.02 0.30 34.80
C LEU A 377 22.78 0.45 36.14
N LYS A 378 23.70 1.42 36.23
CA LYS A 378 24.36 1.84 37.47
C LYS A 378 24.50 3.37 37.46
N PRO A 379 24.15 4.07 38.55
CA PRO A 379 24.45 5.49 38.69
C PRO A 379 25.96 5.65 38.80
N LYS A 380 26.63 5.85 37.66
CA LYS A 380 27.99 6.37 37.62
C LYS A 380 27.87 7.89 37.48
N PRO A 381 28.54 8.69 38.33
CA PRO A 381 28.34 10.14 38.39
C PRO A 381 28.78 10.92 37.12
N GLU A 382 29.25 10.26 36.07
CA GLU A 382 29.86 10.90 34.89
C GLU A 382 29.28 10.48 33.54
N LYS A 383 28.31 9.56 33.46
CA LYS A 383 27.70 9.19 32.16
C LYS A 383 26.36 9.91 31.98
N SER A 384 26.30 10.81 30.99
CA SER A 384 25.05 11.41 30.52
C SER A 384 24.06 10.33 30.09
N PRO A 385 22.74 10.53 30.30
CA PRO A 385 21.73 9.60 29.81
C PRO A 385 21.86 9.43 28.30
N GLN A 386 21.84 8.18 27.82
CA GLN A 386 21.86 7.89 26.38
C GLN A 386 20.45 8.11 25.84
N CYS A 387 20.35 8.79 24.71
CA CYS A 387 19.08 9.02 24.03
C CYS A 387 19.05 8.18 22.74
N ILE A 388 18.05 7.31 22.64
CA ILE A 388 17.75 6.53 21.44
C ILE A 388 16.78 7.33 20.58
N ARG A 389 17.13 7.54 19.30
CA ARG A 389 16.24 8.12 18.29
C ARG A 389 16.16 7.21 17.08
N LEU A 390 14.98 7.09 16.48
CA LEU A 390 14.84 6.36 15.21
C LEU A 390 15.35 7.21 14.05
N HIS A 391 15.95 6.57 13.04
CA HIS A 391 16.24 7.24 11.78
C HIS A 391 14.92 7.63 11.08
N LEU A 392 14.92 8.71 10.29
CA LEU A 392 13.79 9.11 9.44
C LEU A 392 13.25 7.99 8.52
N PHE A 393 14.09 7.01 8.18
CA PHE A 393 13.76 5.90 7.28
C PHE A 393 13.30 4.67 8.06
N HIS A 394 13.40 4.67 9.39
CA HIS A 394 13.03 3.54 10.21
C HIS A 394 11.54 3.23 10.02
N HIS A 395 11.18 1.95 9.88
CA HIS A 395 9.80 1.55 9.58
C HIS A 395 8.78 2.14 10.57
N GLN A 396 9.12 2.11 11.87
CA GLN A 396 8.29 2.69 12.93
C GLN A 396 8.12 4.21 12.80
N SER A 397 9.13 4.91 12.27
CA SER A 397 8.99 6.33 11.95
C SER A 397 8.07 6.56 10.75
N LEU A 398 8.15 5.71 9.72
CA LEU A 398 7.23 5.78 8.57
C LEU A 398 5.78 5.57 9.02
N HIS A 399 5.53 4.60 9.90
CA HIS A 399 4.21 4.34 10.47
C HIS A 399 3.72 5.54 11.29
N ALA A 400 4.58 6.10 12.16
CA ALA A 400 4.26 7.31 12.92
C ALA A 400 3.93 8.52 12.02
N TYR A 401 4.69 8.76 10.95
CA TYR A 401 4.41 9.87 10.01
C TYR A 401 3.10 9.68 9.26
N THR A 402 2.78 8.44 8.89
CA THR A 402 1.51 8.10 8.24
C THR A 402 0.34 8.37 9.18
N THR A 403 0.46 7.92 10.43
CA THR A 403 -0.54 8.14 11.48
C THR A 403 -0.70 9.62 11.79
N LEU A 404 0.40 10.37 11.98
CA LEU A 404 0.37 11.82 12.23
C LEU A 404 -0.31 12.57 11.07
N ALA A 405 0.05 12.27 9.82
CA ALA A 405 -0.59 12.88 8.66
C ALA A 405 -2.12 12.67 8.67
N SER A 406 -2.58 11.46 9.00
CA SER A 406 -4.01 11.15 9.09
C SER A 406 -4.68 11.79 10.30
N ALA A 407 -4.10 11.67 11.49
CA ALA A 407 -4.67 12.17 12.75
C ALA A 407 -4.85 13.69 12.71
N TYR A 408 -3.84 14.45 12.23
CA TYR A 408 -3.97 15.90 12.05
C TYR A 408 -5.06 16.28 11.04
N ARG A 409 -5.22 15.51 9.96
CA ARG A 409 -6.27 15.73 8.96
C ARG A 409 -7.67 15.49 9.54
N VAL A 410 -7.83 14.44 10.35
CA VAL A 410 -9.09 14.14 11.04
C VAL A 410 -9.43 15.25 12.02
N ARG A 411 -8.49 15.68 12.87
CA ARG A 411 -8.70 16.80 13.81
C ARG A 411 -9.12 18.08 13.09
N ALA A 412 -8.46 18.41 11.98
CA ALA A 412 -8.83 19.58 11.18
C ALA A 412 -10.28 19.47 10.65
N SER A 413 -10.67 18.28 10.18
CA SER A 413 -12.01 18.02 9.65
C SER A 413 -13.08 18.09 10.74
N ASP A 414 -12.81 17.53 11.92
CA ASP A 414 -13.72 17.54 13.07
C ASP A 414 -13.97 18.95 13.59
N LEU A 415 -12.93 19.78 13.68
CA LEU A 415 -13.07 21.19 14.08
C LEU A 415 -13.96 21.98 13.11
N LEU A 416 -13.81 21.75 11.81
CA LEU A 416 -14.64 22.39 10.78
C LEU A 416 -16.09 21.87 10.79
N ALA A 417 -16.29 20.59 11.11
CA ALA A 417 -17.63 19.99 11.21
C ALA A 417 -18.40 20.51 12.44
N LEU A 418 -17.72 20.74 13.56
CA LEU A 418 -18.34 21.21 14.81
C LEU A 418 -18.87 22.64 14.71
N ASN A 419 -18.10 23.57 14.14
CA ASN A 419 -18.48 24.98 14.02
C ASN A 419 -17.81 25.65 12.81
N PRO A 420 -18.40 25.54 11.60
CA PRO A 420 -17.78 26.02 10.37
C PRO A 420 -17.64 27.54 10.30
N GLU A 421 -18.42 28.31 11.06
CA GLU A 421 -18.37 29.79 11.06
C GLU A 421 -17.43 30.38 12.12
N ASN A 422 -16.91 29.56 13.04
CA ASN A 422 -16.01 30.05 14.08
C ASN A 422 -14.62 30.30 13.50
N HIS A 423 -14.24 31.58 13.41
CA HIS A 423 -12.95 32.01 12.89
C HIS A 423 -11.75 31.41 13.64
N GLN A 424 -11.85 31.16 14.95
CA GLN A 424 -10.77 30.54 15.71
C GLN A 424 -10.58 29.07 15.30
N HIS A 425 -11.68 28.33 15.16
CA HIS A 425 -11.63 26.93 14.71
C HIS A 425 -11.15 26.81 13.27
N GLN A 426 -11.54 27.74 12.38
CA GLN A 426 -11.02 27.78 11.01
C GLN A 426 -9.50 27.97 10.98
N MET A 427 -8.96 28.82 11.85
CA MET A 427 -7.52 29.08 11.92
C MET A 427 -6.76 27.87 12.47
N GLU A 428 -7.30 27.24 13.51
CA GLU A 428 -6.73 26.03 14.10
C GLU A 428 -6.76 24.86 13.11
N ALA A 429 -7.90 24.63 12.45
CA ALA A 429 -8.02 23.62 11.39
C ALA A 429 -7.05 23.87 10.24
N PHE A 430 -6.77 25.13 9.88
CA PHE A 430 -5.75 25.47 8.90
C PHE A 430 -4.34 25.08 9.35
N THR A 431 -3.96 25.39 10.60
CA THR A 431 -2.69 24.94 11.19
C THR A 431 -2.57 23.42 11.17
N LEU A 432 -3.61 22.69 11.61
CA LEU A 432 -3.59 21.22 11.64
C LEU A 432 -3.48 20.64 10.24
N SER A 433 -4.21 21.20 9.26
CA SER A 433 -4.11 20.80 7.85
C SER A 433 -2.72 21.05 7.27
N ARG A 434 -2.07 22.14 7.67
CA ARG A 434 -0.69 22.46 7.28
C ARG A 434 0.30 21.43 7.83
N ILE A 435 0.19 21.07 9.11
CA ILE A 435 1.05 20.07 9.75
C ILE A 435 0.82 18.68 9.10
N SER A 436 -0.44 18.31 8.83
CA SER A 436 -0.78 17.08 8.08
C SER A 436 -0.12 17.05 6.69
N ALA A 437 -0.18 18.16 5.94
CA ALA A 437 0.47 18.28 4.64
C ALA A 437 2.00 18.17 4.74
N ALA A 438 2.60 18.72 5.80
CA ALA A 438 4.04 18.63 6.03
C ALA A 438 4.50 17.19 6.30
N TYR A 439 3.78 16.43 7.14
CA TYR A 439 4.06 15.00 7.36
C TYR A 439 3.83 14.15 6.10
N SER A 440 2.76 14.44 5.35
CA SER A 440 2.50 13.75 4.06
C SER A 440 3.65 13.96 3.08
N LEU A 441 4.16 15.19 2.98
CA LEU A 441 5.30 15.54 2.13
C LEU A 441 6.59 14.87 2.61
N LEU A 442 6.88 14.92 3.92
CA LEU A 442 8.04 14.25 4.52
C LEU A 442 8.04 12.75 4.18
N LEU A 443 6.90 12.09 4.37
CA LEU A 443 6.73 10.66 4.08
C LEU A 443 6.97 10.35 2.60
N ALA A 444 6.46 11.18 1.68
CA ALA A 444 6.70 11.02 0.25
C ALA A 444 8.19 11.16 -0.13
N ILE A 445 8.88 12.13 0.46
CA ILE A 445 10.33 12.35 0.24
C ILE A 445 11.15 11.17 0.75
N VAL A 446 10.88 10.77 1.99
CA VAL A 446 11.61 9.72 2.71
C VAL A 446 11.45 8.38 2.00
N THR A 447 10.23 8.05 1.57
CA THR A 447 9.95 6.81 0.83
C THR A 447 10.47 6.86 -0.61
N TYR A 448 10.50 8.01 -1.26
CA TYR A 448 11.17 8.18 -2.55
C TYR A 448 12.67 7.88 -2.45
N HIS A 449 13.34 8.22 -1.35
CA HIS A 449 14.74 7.83 -1.16
C HIS A 449 14.93 6.32 -1.13
N LEU A 450 14.08 5.61 -0.38
CA LEU A 450 14.12 4.15 -0.32
C LEU A 450 13.89 3.54 -1.71
N PHE A 451 13.01 4.15 -2.50
CA PHE A 451 12.68 3.74 -3.87
C PHE A 451 13.86 3.82 -4.84
N LEU A 452 14.77 4.78 -4.66
CA LEU A 452 16.00 4.84 -5.46
C LEU A 452 16.88 3.60 -5.28
N SER A 453 16.79 2.93 -4.13
CA SER A 453 17.53 1.70 -3.85
C SER A 453 16.75 0.42 -4.15
N GLU A 454 15.43 0.44 -4.01
CA GLU A 454 14.53 -0.67 -4.30
C GLU A 454 13.31 -0.17 -5.07
N SER A 455 13.37 -0.25 -6.40
CA SER A 455 12.32 0.26 -7.28
C SER A 455 10.99 -0.49 -7.17
N SER A 456 10.95 -1.67 -6.52
CA SER A 456 9.69 -2.40 -6.38
C SER A 456 8.66 -1.74 -5.46
N ILE A 457 9.05 -0.75 -4.65
CA ILE A 457 8.10 -0.01 -3.79
C ILE A 457 7.36 1.11 -4.53
N ILE A 458 7.42 1.13 -5.87
CA ILE A 458 6.83 2.17 -6.74
C ILE A 458 5.36 2.47 -6.42
N ALA A 459 4.55 1.46 -6.10
CA ALA A 459 3.14 1.64 -5.76
C ALA A 459 2.96 2.44 -4.45
N CYS A 460 3.74 2.12 -3.42
CA CYS A 460 3.74 2.85 -2.15
C CYS A 460 4.14 4.32 -2.37
N VAL A 461 5.21 4.55 -3.12
CA VAL A 461 5.74 5.90 -3.42
C VAL A 461 4.73 6.73 -4.20
N ALA A 462 4.05 6.13 -5.18
CA ALA A 462 2.97 6.78 -5.93
C ALA A 462 1.85 7.25 -4.99
N ASN A 463 1.43 6.40 -4.04
CA ASN A 463 0.43 6.75 -3.05
C ASN A 463 0.88 7.88 -2.11
N PHE A 464 2.13 7.85 -1.64
CA PHE A 464 2.63 8.92 -0.76
C PHE A 464 2.73 10.26 -1.49
N TRP A 465 3.19 10.29 -2.75
CA TRP A 465 3.17 11.51 -3.56
C TRP A 465 1.75 12.01 -3.84
N LYS A 466 0.80 11.09 -4.08
CA LYS A 466 -0.62 11.44 -4.24
C LYS A 466 -1.15 12.13 -2.99
N ASN A 467 -0.97 11.51 -1.82
CA ASN A 467 -1.42 12.04 -0.54
C ASN A 467 -0.77 13.40 -0.22
N ALA A 468 0.54 13.54 -0.45
CA ALA A 468 1.23 14.82 -0.30
C ALA A 468 0.64 15.90 -1.21
N GLY A 469 0.44 15.57 -2.50
CA GLY A 469 -0.14 16.48 -3.47
C GLY A 469 -1.55 16.91 -3.13
N GLU A 470 -2.42 15.97 -2.75
CA GLU A 470 -3.80 16.24 -2.33
C GLU A 470 -3.84 17.14 -1.09
N SER A 471 -3.03 16.84 -0.07
CA SER A 471 -2.95 17.64 1.16
C SER A 471 -2.46 19.08 0.90
N LEU A 472 -1.47 19.26 0.01
CA LEU A 472 -0.96 20.59 -0.37
C LEU A 472 -1.99 21.40 -1.17
N VAL A 473 -2.69 20.75 -2.11
CA VAL A 473 -3.77 21.40 -2.89
C VAL A 473 -4.97 21.72 -2.01
N TYR A 474 -5.29 20.86 -1.04
CA TYR A 474 -6.32 21.14 -0.04
C TYR A 474 -5.97 22.40 0.77
N LEU A 475 -4.74 22.49 1.27
CA LEU A 475 -4.26 23.67 2.01
C LEU A 475 -4.32 24.94 1.15
N PHE A 476 -3.93 24.86 -0.13
CA PHE A 476 -4.02 25.97 -1.09
C PHE A 476 -5.46 26.49 -1.26
N ARG A 477 -6.44 25.57 -1.30
CA ARG A 477 -7.87 25.86 -1.49
C ARG A 477 -8.57 26.37 -0.23
N SER A 478 -7.91 26.32 0.93
CA SER A 478 -8.51 26.74 2.19
C SER A 478 -8.89 28.23 2.16
N SER A 479 -10.14 28.53 2.52
CA SER A 479 -10.65 29.91 2.68
C SER A 479 -9.96 30.65 3.82
N ALA A 480 -9.46 29.92 4.82
CA ALA A 480 -8.72 30.46 5.96
C ALA A 480 -7.34 31.00 5.57
N TRP A 481 -6.84 30.75 4.35
CA TRP A 481 -5.54 31.27 3.89
C TRP A 481 -5.48 32.80 3.96
N GLY A 482 -6.52 33.49 3.44
CA GLY A 482 -6.59 34.95 3.46
C GLY A 482 -6.58 35.50 4.89
N THR A 483 -7.20 34.77 5.81
CA THR A 483 -7.32 35.11 7.22
C THR A 483 -6.04 34.83 8.00
N PHE A 484 -5.37 33.70 7.72
CA PHE A 484 -4.04 33.35 8.24
C PHE A 484 -3.02 34.40 7.81
N SER A 485 -3.14 34.88 6.56
CA SER A 485 -2.36 36.03 6.10
C SER A 485 -2.79 37.35 6.71
N ASN A 486 -4.05 37.55 7.15
CA ASN A 486 -4.54 38.85 7.65
C ASN A 486 -4.08 39.25 9.06
N LEU A 487 -3.24 38.45 9.74
CA LEU A 487 -2.34 38.96 10.78
C LEU A 487 -1.16 39.79 10.20
N GLN A 488 -1.05 39.88 8.87
CA GLN A 488 -0.17 40.72 8.05
C GLN A 488 -0.93 41.20 6.79
N GLN A 489 -1.48 42.41 6.85
CA GLN A 489 -2.69 42.78 6.10
C GLN A 489 -2.53 42.98 4.57
N SER A 490 -3.38 42.24 3.82
CA SER A 490 -4.09 42.47 2.54
C SER A 490 -3.34 42.87 1.25
N VAL A 491 -3.60 42.17 0.11
CA VAL A 491 -4.23 42.67 -1.17
C VAL A 491 -3.90 41.78 -2.42
N SER A 492 -4.86 41.76 -3.36
CA SER A 492 -4.84 41.58 -4.84
C SER A 492 -4.17 40.35 -5.47
N GLU A 493 -4.99 39.70 -6.28
CA GLU A 493 -4.66 38.74 -7.34
C GLU A 493 -3.66 39.37 -8.33
N ASN A 494 -2.51 38.72 -8.51
CA ASN A 494 -1.66 38.89 -9.68
C ASN A 494 -0.96 37.56 -9.97
N SER A 495 -1.43 36.88 -11.01
CA SER A 495 -0.95 35.62 -11.55
C SER A 495 0.20 35.86 -12.53
N SER A 496 1.45 35.77 -12.10
CA SER A 496 2.58 35.71 -13.06
C SER A 496 3.90 35.13 -12.51
N ILE A 497 3.84 34.16 -11.60
CA ILE A 497 5.06 33.48 -11.11
C ILE A 497 5.01 32.00 -11.48
N LEU A 498 5.00 31.71 -12.78
CA LEU A 498 5.24 30.35 -13.30
C LEU A 498 6.67 30.28 -13.79
N SER A 499 7.51 29.43 -13.19
CA SER A 499 8.80 29.15 -13.82
C SER A 499 8.54 28.38 -15.13
N HIS A 500 8.92 28.97 -16.26
CA HIS A 500 8.67 28.43 -17.60
C HIS A 500 9.21 26.99 -17.81
N LYS A 501 10.19 26.55 -17.00
CA LYS A 501 10.77 25.20 -17.08
C LYS A 501 9.90 24.12 -16.44
N CYS A 502 9.32 24.37 -15.26
CA CYS A 502 8.49 23.37 -14.58
C CYS A 502 7.12 23.17 -15.27
N TYR A 503 6.61 24.17 -16.00
CA TYR A 503 5.36 24.06 -16.78
C TYR A 503 5.49 23.15 -18.02
N GLN A 504 6.69 23.02 -18.60
CA GLN A 504 6.91 22.14 -19.76
C GLN A 504 6.81 20.65 -19.41
N ILE A 505 7.25 20.27 -18.21
CA ILE A 505 7.16 18.87 -17.72
C ILE A 505 5.69 18.44 -17.63
N VAL A 506 4.81 19.33 -17.18
CA VAL A 506 3.35 19.11 -17.09
C VAL A 506 2.70 18.86 -18.46
N GLN A 507 3.25 19.43 -19.54
CA GLN A 507 2.67 19.31 -20.89
C GLN A 507 3.19 18.11 -21.69
N LEU A 508 4.38 17.60 -21.37
CA LEU A 508 5.02 16.51 -22.13
C LEU A 508 4.35 15.15 -21.92
N ASP A 509 3.68 14.93 -20.79
CA ASP A 509 2.96 13.67 -20.48
C ASP A 509 1.66 13.48 -21.30
N GLY A 510 1.22 14.50 -22.05
CA GLY A 510 0.00 14.42 -22.88
C GLY A 510 0.22 13.91 -24.31
N SER A 511 1.46 13.88 -24.81
CA SER A 511 1.73 13.52 -26.21
C SER A 511 3.05 12.75 -26.40
N GLY A 512 3.00 11.42 -26.38
CA GLY A 512 4.09 10.54 -26.83
C GLY A 512 4.34 9.39 -25.83
N ALA A 513 4.50 8.13 -26.22
CA ALA A 513 4.71 7.56 -27.54
C ALA A 513 4.30 6.07 -27.53
N ASN A 514 3.32 5.70 -28.35
CA ASN A 514 3.13 4.32 -28.83
C ASN A 514 4.10 4.06 -29.99
N SER A 515 5.40 4.09 -29.71
CA SER A 515 6.41 3.55 -30.62
C SER A 515 7.10 2.39 -29.95
N PHE A 516 7.34 1.30 -30.68
CA PHE A 516 8.09 0.13 -30.26
C PHE A 516 9.51 0.53 -29.83
N ILE A 517 9.65 0.92 -28.57
CA ILE A 517 10.91 1.30 -27.93
C ILE A 517 11.40 0.08 -27.16
N ASN A 518 12.68 -0.26 -27.33
CA ASN A 518 13.33 -1.39 -26.66
C ASN A 518 13.27 -1.23 -25.13
N THR A 519 13.29 -2.33 -24.37
CA THR A 519 13.13 -2.33 -22.90
C THR A 519 14.14 -1.43 -22.19
N GLU A 520 15.38 -1.36 -22.69
CA GLU A 520 16.45 -0.54 -22.10
C GLU A 520 16.20 0.97 -22.26
N ASP A 521 15.61 1.38 -23.39
CA ASP A 521 15.31 2.78 -23.68
C ASP A 521 14.11 3.26 -22.84
N GLN A 522 13.13 2.38 -22.56
CA GLN A 522 12.03 2.68 -21.65
C GLN A 522 12.51 2.92 -20.21
N CYS A 523 13.45 2.11 -19.71
CA CYS A 523 14.00 2.27 -18.36
C CYS A 523 14.83 3.57 -18.21
N ARG A 524 15.57 3.97 -19.25
CA ARG A 524 16.31 5.25 -19.25
C ARG A 524 15.37 6.44 -19.23
N MET A 525 14.36 6.43 -20.11
CA MET A 525 13.32 7.47 -20.17
C MET A 525 12.59 7.61 -18.82
N PHE A 526 12.31 6.50 -18.15
CA PHE A 526 11.73 6.48 -16.81
C PHE A 526 12.60 7.23 -15.78
N GLY A 527 13.91 6.96 -15.78
CA GLY A 527 14.86 7.63 -14.90
C GLY A 527 14.95 9.14 -15.14
N ASP A 528 14.91 9.57 -16.41
CA ASP A 528 15.03 10.97 -16.79
C ASP A 528 13.78 11.78 -16.38
N ILE A 529 12.58 11.26 -16.63
CA ILE A 529 11.31 11.89 -16.22
C ILE A 529 11.26 12.01 -14.70
N GLY A 530 11.58 10.92 -13.97
CA GLY A 530 11.62 10.93 -12.51
C GLY A 530 12.54 12.01 -11.94
N ARG A 531 13.76 12.14 -12.50
CA ARG A 531 14.73 13.16 -12.08
C ARG A 531 14.22 14.58 -12.30
N GLN A 532 13.53 14.84 -13.41
CA GLN A 532 12.97 16.16 -13.70
C GLN A 532 11.89 16.58 -12.71
N HIS A 533 10.95 15.67 -12.38
CA HIS A 533 9.94 15.93 -11.35
C HIS A 533 10.57 16.23 -9.99
N MET A 534 11.53 15.40 -9.58
CA MET A 534 12.18 15.56 -8.28
C MET A 534 12.97 16.86 -8.14
N ASN A 535 13.64 17.30 -9.20
CA ASN A 535 14.33 18.60 -9.19
C ASN A 535 13.37 19.77 -8.93
N CYS A 536 12.17 19.77 -9.51
CA CYS A 536 11.14 20.78 -9.22
C CYS A 536 10.62 20.64 -7.78
N ILE A 537 10.31 19.41 -7.33
CA ILE A 537 9.79 19.14 -5.98
C ILE A 537 10.77 19.60 -4.89
N VAL A 538 12.05 19.25 -5.00
CA VAL A 538 13.10 19.63 -4.04
C VAL A 538 13.22 21.15 -3.94
N ASN A 539 13.37 21.83 -5.07
CA ASN A 539 13.52 23.28 -5.13
C ASN A 539 12.30 24.01 -4.54
N LEU A 540 11.09 23.54 -4.83
CA LEU A 540 9.87 24.12 -4.28
C LEU A 540 9.74 23.83 -2.78
N THR A 541 10.13 22.64 -2.33
CA THR A 541 10.05 22.27 -0.91
C THR A 541 10.99 23.11 -0.06
N GLU A 542 12.23 23.34 -0.50
CA GLU A 542 13.18 24.23 0.19
C GLU A 542 12.59 25.62 0.49
N LYS A 543 11.78 26.14 -0.45
CA LYS A 543 11.18 27.48 -0.34
C LYS A 543 10.00 27.56 0.62
N ILE A 544 9.28 26.45 0.86
CA ILE A 544 8.06 26.45 1.66
C ILE A 544 8.15 25.60 2.94
N TRP A 545 9.23 24.85 3.14
CA TRP A 545 9.36 23.94 4.28
C TRP A 545 9.22 24.65 5.62
N SER A 546 9.85 25.82 5.78
CA SER A 546 9.72 26.62 7.01
C SER A 546 8.30 27.13 7.27
N PHE A 547 7.48 27.28 6.22
CA PHE A 547 6.07 27.57 6.37
C PHE A 547 5.31 26.31 6.83
N LEU A 548 5.53 25.17 6.17
CA LEU A 548 4.87 23.90 6.46
C LEU A 548 5.18 23.35 7.86
N SER A 549 6.45 23.41 8.29
CA SER A 549 6.91 22.86 9.57
C SER A 549 6.58 23.74 10.79
N ARG A 550 5.98 24.92 10.57
CA ARG A 550 5.70 25.88 11.65
C ARG A 550 4.72 25.28 12.65
N GLU A 551 4.97 25.52 13.94
CA GLU A 551 4.19 25.01 15.10
C GLU A 551 4.35 23.51 15.42
N SER A 552 5.00 22.70 14.58
CA SER A 552 5.42 21.33 14.94
C SER A 552 6.87 21.32 15.41
N ARG A 553 7.14 20.70 16.57
CA ARG A 553 8.51 20.65 17.14
C ARG A 553 9.40 19.70 16.36
N HIS A 554 8.91 18.48 16.11
CA HIS A 554 9.63 17.46 15.35
C HIS A 554 9.99 17.96 13.96
N LEU A 555 9.01 18.45 13.18
CA LEU A 555 9.25 18.88 11.79
C LEU A 555 10.25 20.04 11.68
N GLN A 556 10.40 20.87 12.71
CA GLN A 556 11.40 21.94 12.75
C GLN A 556 12.82 21.40 12.95
N GLU A 557 13.00 20.32 13.73
CA GLU A 557 14.30 19.65 13.88
C GLU A 557 14.73 18.92 12.60
N VAL A 558 13.77 18.42 11.84
CA VAL A 558 14.03 17.69 10.59
C VAL A 558 14.61 18.62 9.50
N LYS A 559 14.62 19.95 9.69
CA LYS A 559 15.15 20.95 8.74
C LYS A 559 16.61 20.74 8.33
N GLU A 560 17.49 20.27 9.22
CA GLU A 560 18.90 20.00 8.87
C GLU A 560 19.09 18.65 8.16
N LEU A 561 18.15 17.72 8.30
CA LEU A 561 18.16 16.39 7.67
C LEU A 561 17.57 16.40 6.25
N ILE A 562 16.77 17.42 5.93
CA ILE A 562 16.14 17.68 4.63
C ILE A 562 16.90 18.75 3.83
N ASP A 563 18.24 18.78 3.86
CA ASP A 563 18.97 19.63 2.89
C ASP A 563 18.73 19.16 1.44
N PHE A 564 18.07 18.00 1.20
CA PHE A 564 17.74 17.41 -0.10
C PHE A 564 18.92 17.25 -1.09
N ARG A 565 20.12 17.73 -0.75
CA ARG A 565 21.33 17.64 -1.56
C ARG A 565 21.76 16.20 -1.75
N TRP A 566 21.39 15.32 -0.82
CA TRP A 566 21.55 13.88 -0.96
C TRP A 566 20.66 13.26 -2.05
N LEU A 567 19.53 13.88 -2.43
CA LEU A 567 18.70 13.45 -3.57
C LEU A 567 19.34 13.80 -4.93
N LEU A 568 20.25 14.78 -4.96
CA LEU A 568 21.00 15.16 -6.16
C LEU A 568 22.29 14.35 -6.31
N THR A 569 22.84 13.81 -5.21
CA THR A 569 24.05 12.98 -5.21
C THR A 569 23.71 11.50 -5.22
N VAL A 570 23.15 11.02 -6.33
CA VAL A 570 23.33 9.62 -6.73
C VAL A 570 24.01 9.64 -8.09
N GLU A 571 25.32 9.92 -8.05
CA GLU A 571 26.23 9.59 -9.14
C GLU A 571 27.26 8.61 -8.62
N THR A 572 27.42 7.52 -9.37
CA THR A 572 28.63 6.71 -9.36
C THR A 572 29.85 7.62 -9.55
N PRO A 573 31.01 7.25 -8.97
CA PRO A 573 32.09 8.19 -8.72
C PRO A 573 32.75 8.61 -10.03
N LEU A 574 32.53 9.84 -10.48
CA LEU A 574 33.50 10.60 -11.27
C LEU A 574 33.21 12.11 -11.23
N ASP A 575 34.21 12.86 -10.77
CA ASP A 575 34.50 14.29 -10.98
C ASP A 575 33.47 15.39 -10.59
N LEU A 576 33.74 15.92 -9.40
CA LEU A 576 33.91 17.34 -9.07
C LEU A 576 33.65 18.39 -10.17
N GLY A 577 32.65 19.25 -9.91
CA GLY A 577 32.84 20.70 -10.07
C GLY A 577 31.80 21.46 -10.86
N THR A 578 30.72 21.90 -10.22
CA THR A 578 30.21 23.27 -10.46
C THR A 578 29.42 23.77 -9.25
N ARG A 579 30.01 24.71 -8.50
CA ARG A 579 29.34 25.44 -7.42
C ARG A 579 28.36 26.46 -8.02
N LEU A 580 27.07 26.38 -7.67
CA LEU A 580 26.13 27.50 -7.80
C LEU A 580 25.79 28.02 -6.40
N THR A 581 26.59 28.97 -5.93
CA THR A 581 26.28 29.75 -4.73
C THR A 581 25.34 30.88 -5.12
N CYS A 582 24.09 30.85 -4.65
CA CYS A 582 23.30 32.08 -4.55
C CYS A 582 23.33 32.52 -3.09
N ARG A 583 24.28 33.40 -2.78
CA ARG A 583 24.30 34.15 -1.54
C ARG A 583 23.36 35.33 -1.76
N ASP A 584 22.34 35.49 -0.94
CA ASP A 584 21.79 36.82 -0.72
C ASP A 584 21.51 37.11 0.74
N SER A 585 21.92 38.30 1.10
CA SER A 585 21.92 38.90 2.41
C SER A 585 20.84 39.98 2.42
N ARG A 586 20.14 40.15 3.55
CA ARG A 586 19.71 41.42 4.18
C ARG A 586 18.22 41.49 4.54
N THR A 587 18.03 41.81 5.82
CA THR A 587 17.17 42.85 6.39
C THR A 587 15.91 43.21 5.59
N VAL A 588 14.76 42.68 6.02
CA VAL A 588 13.46 42.87 5.38
C VAL A 588 12.74 44.09 5.94
N SER A 589 12.27 44.97 5.05
CA SER A 589 11.35 46.07 5.35
C SER A 589 9.90 45.68 5.05
N ARG A 590 8.94 46.28 5.76
CA ARG A 590 7.49 45.95 5.78
C ARG A 590 6.76 45.93 4.42
N LEU A 591 7.36 46.37 3.31
CA LEU A 591 6.78 46.30 1.97
C LEU A 591 7.05 44.94 1.26
N GLN A 592 8.07 44.18 1.67
CA GLN A 592 8.42 42.87 1.09
C GLN A 592 7.60 41.70 1.63
N GLU A 593 6.95 41.84 2.79
CA GLU A 593 6.22 40.75 3.46
C GLU A 593 4.96 40.30 2.69
N LYS A 594 4.35 41.23 1.93
CA LYS A 594 3.12 40.99 1.15
C LYS A 594 3.38 40.31 -0.20
N GLU A 595 4.55 40.52 -0.80
CA GLU A 595 4.99 39.74 -1.96
C GLU A 595 5.39 38.31 -1.54
N HIS A 596 5.89 38.13 -0.32
CA HIS A 596 6.35 36.83 0.19
C HIS A 596 5.19 35.83 0.41
N THR A 597 4.06 36.25 0.97
CA THR A 597 2.91 35.35 1.24
C THR A 597 2.17 34.89 -0.01
N ASN A 598 2.03 35.76 -1.02
CA ASN A 598 1.50 35.37 -2.33
C ASN A 598 2.45 34.40 -3.06
N LEU A 599 3.75 34.59 -2.87
CA LEU A 599 4.79 33.73 -3.41
C LEU A 599 4.78 32.34 -2.76
N GLU A 600 4.65 32.25 -1.43
CA GLU A 600 4.48 30.99 -0.68
C GLU A 600 3.24 30.21 -1.17
N ARG A 601 2.11 30.90 -1.35
CA ARG A 601 0.87 30.28 -1.86
C ARG A 601 1.04 29.71 -3.28
N ALA A 602 1.75 30.45 -4.14
CA ALA A 602 2.05 30.01 -5.50
C ALA A 602 2.98 28.78 -5.50
N TYR A 603 4.03 28.77 -4.66
CA TYR A 603 4.93 27.63 -4.53
C TYR A 603 4.23 26.41 -3.94
N LEU A 604 3.34 26.58 -2.96
CA LEU A 604 2.53 25.51 -2.39
C LEU A 604 1.68 24.83 -3.48
N PHE A 605 0.99 25.62 -4.30
CA PHE A 605 0.18 25.10 -5.40
C PHE A 605 1.03 24.36 -6.44
N GLN A 606 2.18 24.93 -6.83
CA GLN A 606 3.10 24.29 -7.76
C GLN A 606 3.65 22.98 -7.21
N LEU A 607 4.04 22.95 -5.94
CA LEU A 607 4.54 21.73 -5.31
C LEU A 607 3.46 20.66 -5.30
N GLY A 608 2.23 21.01 -4.88
CA GLY A 608 1.10 20.10 -4.91
C GLY A 608 0.86 19.50 -6.29
N LEU A 609 0.91 20.32 -7.35
CA LEU A 609 0.75 19.86 -8.73
C LEU A 609 1.87 18.90 -9.16
N HIS A 610 3.13 19.21 -8.83
CA HIS A 610 4.25 18.33 -9.16
C HIS A 610 4.17 16.99 -8.44
N CYS A 611 3.77 16.97 -7.16
CA CYS A 611 3.53 15.76 -6.40
C CYS A 611 2.43 14.92 -7.06
N LEU A 612 1.30 15.53 -7.44
CA LEU A 612 0.20 14.83 -8.11
C LEU A 612 0.58 14.28 -9.49
N HIS A 613 1.31 15.04 -10.30
CA HIS A 613 1.75 14.55 -11.62
C HIS A 613 2.75 13.42 -11.49
N TYR A 614 3.70 13.53 -10.55
CA TYR A 614 4.65 12.46 -10.34
C TYR A 614 3.96 11.20 -9.79
N ALA A 615 3.00 11.35 -8.88
CA ALA A 615 2.15 10.26 -8.41
C ALA A 615 1.37 9.60 -9.57
N THR A 616 0.83 10.41 -10.48
CA THR A 616 0.11 9.96 -11.68
C THR A 616 1.02 9.16 -12.59
N TYR A 617 2.23 9.66 -12.84
CA TYR A 617 3.24 9.00 -13.64
C TYR A 617 3.62 7.62 -13.08
N LEU A 618 3.93 7.54 -11.78
CA LEU A 618 4.24 6.27 -11.12
C LEU A 618 3.03 5.32 -11.07
N SER A 619 1.84 5.85 -10.80
CA SER A 619 0.59 5.08 -10.78
C SER A 619 0.27 4.48 -12.14
N ASN A 620 0.55 5.18 -13.24
CA ASN A 620 0.37 4.67 -14.60
C ASN A 620 1.21 3.42 -14.88
N ILE A 621 2.40 3.29 -14.26
CA ILE A 621 3.24 2.11 -14.41
C ILE A 621 2.62 0.92 -13.68
N CYS A 622 2.14 1.12 -12.46
CA CYS A 622 1.54 0.06 -11.64
C CYS A 622 0.14 -0.34 -12.15
N TYR A 623 -0.63 0.63 -12.61
CA TYR A 623 -2.08 0.50 -12.77
C TYR A 623 -2.60 0.77 -14.20
N GLY A 624 -1.78 1.37 -15.07
CA GLY A 624 -2.10 1.65 -16.48
C GLY A 624 -2.93 2.93 -16.72
N LEU A 625 -2.87 3.45 -17.95
CA LEU A 625 -3.51 4.72 -18.38
C LEU A 625 -5.03 4.80 -18.18
N ASN A 626 -5.70 3.65 -18.10
CA ASN A 626 -7.16 3.55 -17.99
C ASN A 626 -7.64 3.17 -16.57
N SER A 627 -6.75 3.11 -15.57
CA SER A 627 -7.16 3.09 -14.16
C SER A 627 -7.43 4.51 -13.68
N LEU A 628 -8.38 5.20 -14.32
CA LEU A 628 -9.00 6.48 -13.90
C LEU A 628 -8.14 7.34 -12.95
N LEU A 629 -6.98 7.78 -13.44
CA LEU A 629 -6.20 8.84 -12.79
C LEU A 629 -6.97 10.15 -12.94
N THR A 630 -7.88 10.36 -12.00
CA THR A 630 -8.20 11.65 -11.36
C THR A 630 -9.16 11.50 -10.17
N GLY A 631 -9.58 10.28 -9.80
CA GLY A 631 -10.36 10.06 -8.58
C GLY A 631 -10.52 8.61 -8.09
N GLU A 632 -9.93 7.61 -8.76
CA GLU A 632 -10.36 6.21 -8.57
C GLU A 632 -9.21 5.23 -8.80
N VAL A 633 -8.24 5.16 -7.87
CA VAL A 633 -7.21 4.12 -7.89
C VAL A 633 -7.43 3.20 -6.69
N CYS A 634 -7.83 1.96 -6.97
CA CYS A 634 -7.66 0.82 -6.08
C CYS A 634 -6.20 0.76 -5.65
N GLN A 635 -5.95 1.19 -4.43
CA GLN A 635 -4.66 1.03 -3.79
C GLN A 635 -4.46 -0.47 -3.53
N SER A 636 -3.21 -0.90 -3.60
CA SER A 636 -2.69 -1.94 -2.72
C SER A 636 -1.72 -1.18 -1.81
N SER A 637 -2.26 -0.43 -0.85
CA SER A 637 -1.45 0.05 0.25
C SER A 637 -1.44 -1.07 1.27
N ILE A 638 -0.24 -1.61 1.45
CA ILE A 638 0.11 -2.16 2.73
C ILE A 638 0.09 -0.99 3.72
N LEU A 639 -0.71 -1.13 4.76
CA LEU A 639 -0.58 -0.50 6.05
C LEU A 639 -0.39 -1.63 7.05
#